data_AF-A0A0G4P741-F1
#
_entry.id   AF-A0A0G4P741-F1
#
_cell.length_a   1.000
_cell.length_b   1.000
_cell.length_c   1.000
_cell.angle_alpha   90.00
_cell.angle_beta   90.00
_cell.angle_gamma   90.00
#
_symmetry.space_group_name_H-M   'P 1'
#
loop_
_entity.id
_entity.type
_entity.pdbx_description
1 polymer ?
#
loop_
_entity_poly.entity_id
_entity_poly.type
_entity_poly.pdbx_seq_one_letter_code
_entity_poly.pdbx_strand_id
1 'polypeptide(L)'
;MRDTPDERKTSSLDTSADESPKLQVAVVGGGIAGLTVAISLLQHPGVNVQIYERTKAFREIGASISLGPNGLRTLEKLGVENAIDGSVCSRQISDYPMIYRHWRTGEVIARDLHKTVKTKTHFTARFHRAHLHQALLEHVPREIVHMGKKTVSIVAGREEGVTLTFEDHTTAKADICIGADGIHSNVRKTFVPDHTLRRTGWTAMRSVFDASLVKDINFPEDASHWIGPDRSFFHSNIGKGMFTVVGGLHTDPNDPEDTVEWNDEYSLDTFRELYKDWHPAVRSLIEATPYTRLYPNMAGRALDTWTFSQRVTLAGDAAHTHGGAFAAGGSLAIDDAYALFLALNHVWPAAMAKSRKPTVEQLAEVFRLYEATRKPHIDKILSAVHLQVIGHKPKMENGNVETDEMLEERVRNRPDPSWISEHDVESAFQNAIGAKDLVTFMASNKTKSAPGPRAASRTLSPVDEIDKLAPLACTECRRKHVKCDTSIPNCMRCISSGTQCQYLPSRRGLKRRAVHVDQSSSGTDSVPTFPAPIDLRNHSPRAPTPLTTWEARPSEEATGLPTANRISSPSSSRDGAIASATSHVPASADGTVQGIPSLPSRQDQVPGLTSMSVEWQKERSHLSVEDDEALVNLYYANFHAAHPILVPRSLYTLQAYPDYLKLVVHFVGSQFSSTVSSDTLFGLVTDQVSKAEAEDTPGTKFHLVQAKLLFSIAIHARNEIPESTAVLAQAVSLALEIGMHKKSFPIVHGTRSALEEESMRRTWWELYVTDGFMAALQRKPSFHCHTADSDVLLPCDESSYMEGLFTNERQSLAQFDARIYSDEEIIFSSFSYRIGAVRLLARVLAIAWTHDLDEDHVKIIDSALAAWPHHLDKAKTDMCNGEDEMLFQGHMFIQFCIMYLHFPRSDLVATIPGAGKVIRQQQLLPVYGRNMHGVKALVASKQIINLATLQVPVQKHTPFFICGIVFAVLVQLSACCLAGAYGTQDQFHDRISLIIGILKTLSPSWALAKVTLRKVKRMASETLSGDDSHKPAAVQLMSPNDSRIDFVAHMYDLPTDDLPWIDLFHWGDNNERTL
;
A
#
# COMPACT_ATOMS: atom_id res chain seq x y z
N MET A 1 -74.44 40.50 -17.26
CA MET A 1 -75.20 39.54 -16.43
C MET A 1 -74.71 38.16 -16.81
N ARG A 2 -74.51 37.28 -15.82
CA ARG A 2 -73.74 36.02 -15.89
C ARG A 2 -72.23 36.21 -15.97
N ASP A 3 -71.60 35.47 -15.07
CA ASP A 3 -70.21 35.45 -14.67
C ASP A 3 -69.52 34.21 -15.27
N THR A 4 -68.20 34.25 -15.40
CA THR A 4 -67.32 33.07 -15.33
C THR A 4 -66.02 33.44 -14.59
N PRO A 5 -65.33 32.49 -13.93
CA PRO A 5 -64.65 32.78 -12.67
C PRO A 5 -63.13 33.01 -12.73
N ASP A 6 -62.64 33.50 -11.59
CA ASP A 6 -61.27 33.92 -11.26
C ASP A 6 -60.23 32.77 -11.25
N GLU A 7 -59.02 33.03 -11.76
CA GLU A 7 -57.92 32.06 -11.84
C GLU A 7 -57.12 32.01 -10.53
N ARG A 8 -57.17 30.89 -9.82
CA ARG A 8 -56.33 30.69 -8.62
C ARG A 8 -54.86 30.54 -8.99
N LYS A 9 -54.05 31.50 -8.55
CA LYS A 9 -52.58 31.35 -8.44
C LYS A 9 -52.25 30.15 -7.53
N THR A 10 -51.84 29.03 -8.12
CA THR A 10 -51.10 27.99 -7.39
C THR A 10 -49.62 28.35 -7.42
N SER A 11 -49.10 28.90 -6.33
CA SER A 11 -47.66 29.05 -6.14
C SER A 11 -47.00 27.66 -6.12
N SER A 12 -46.01 27.46 -6.98
CA SER A 12 -45.09 26.33 -6.86
C SER A 12 -44.39 26.41 -5.50
N LEU A 13 -44.59 25.39 -4.67
CA LEU A 13 -43.85 25.23 -3.42
C LEU A 13 -42.42 24.83 -3.75
N ASP A 14 -41.46 25.72 -3.49
CA ASP A 14 -40.06 25.33 -3.34
C ASP A 14 -39.96 24.31 -2.20
N THR A 15 -39.56 23.09 -2.53
CA THR A 15 -39.23 22.04 -1.55
C THR A 15 -37.72 21.98 -1.31
N SER A 16 -37.10 23.15 -1.11
CA SER A 16 -35.83 23.25 -0.40
C SER A 16 -36.05 22.81 1.06
N ALA A 17 -35.89 21.52 1.32
CA ALA A 17 -35.95 20.98 2.67
C ALA A 17 -34.82 21.58 3.51
N ASP A 18 -35.21 22.31 4.57
CA ASP A 18 -34.29 22.98 5.49
C ASP A 18 -33.53 21.93 6.33
N GLU A 19 -32.40 21.44 5.80
CA GLU A 19 -31.50 20.55 6.53
C GLU A 19 -30.90 21.29 7.74
N SER A 20 -31.45 21.01 8.93
CA SER A 20 -30.97 21.54 10.20
C SER A 20 -29.43 21.39 10.31
N PRO A 21 -28.68 22.48 10.58
CA PRO A 21 -27.25 22.54 10.27
C PRO A 21 -26.42 21.58 11.11
N LYS A 22 -25.81 20.59 10.44
CA LYS A 22 -25.00 19.52 11.03
C LYS A 22 -23.64 20.02 11.56
N LEU A 23 -23.18 19.47 12.68
CA LEU A 23 -21.84 19.66 13.24
C LEU A 23 -20.80 18.99 12.33
N GLN A 24 -19.84 19.75 11.81
CA GLN A 24 -18.79 19.28 10.92
C GLN A 24 -17.57 18.83 11.74
N VAL A 25 -17.12 17.58 11.57
CA VAL A 25 -16.04 16.96 12.34
C VAL A 25 -14.95 16.45 11.40
N ALA A 26 -13.75 16.99 11.50
CA ALA A 26 -12.57 16.44 10.83
C ALA A 26 -11.86 15.41 11.73
N VAL A 27 -11.69 14.19 11.26
CA VAL A 27 -10.88 13.15 11.92
C VAL A 27 -9.59 12.98 11.14
N VAL A 28 -8.44 13.22 11.75
CA VAL A 28 -7.13 13.09 11.08
C VAL A 28 -6.55 11.72 11.42
N GLY A 29 -6.27 10.91 10.40
CA GLY A 29 -5.85 9.51 10.52
C GLY A 29 -7.03 8.53 10.42
N GLY A 30 -6.96 7.60 9.46
CA GLY A 30 -7.94 6.55 9.19
C GLY A 30 -7.55 5.17 9.72
N GLY A 31 -6.69 5.11 10.73
CA GLY A 31 -6.43 3.86 11.48
C GLY A 31 -7.58 3.49 12.43
N ILE A 32 -7.44 2.37 13.15
CA ILE A 32 -8.47 1.83 14.10
C ILE A 32 -9.11 2.91 14.99
N ALA A 33 -8.32 3.82 15.55
CA ALA A 33 -8.81 4.92 16.37
C ALA A 33 -9.76 5.85 15.59
N GLY A 34 -9.35 6.31 14.41
CA GLY A 34 -10.12 7.25 13.58
C GLY A 34 -11.37 6.63 12.96
N LEU A 35 -11.29 5.37 12.51
CA LEU A 35 -12.48 4.64 12.05
C LEU A 35 -13.49 4.47 13.18
N THR A 36 -13.06 4.06 14.38
CA THR A 36 -14.00 3.89 15.51
C THR A 36 -14.60 5.23 15.96
N VAL A 37 -13.83 6.33 15.92
CA VAL A 37 -14.35 7.69 16.15
C VAL A 37 -15.40 8.09 15.10
N ALA A 38 -15.20 7.74 13.83
CA ALA A 38 -16.20 8.02 12.80
C ALA A 38 -17.46 7.18 13.00
N ILE A 39 -17.33 5.87 13.23
CA ILE A 39 -18.47 4.96 13.49
C ILE A 39 -19.28 5.45 14.71
N SER A 40 -18.63 5.83 15.81
CA SER A 40 -19.33 6.31 17.00
C SER A 40 -20.04 7.64 16.75
N LEU A 41 -19.39 8.60 16.10
CA LEU A 41 -19.99 9.91 15.86
C LEU A 41 -21.09 9.88 14.77
N LEU A 42 -21.02 8.98 13.79
CA LEU A 42 -22.05 8.78 12.77
C LEU A 42 -23.39 8.26 13.36
N GLN A 43 -23.38 7.64 14.55
CA GLN A 43 -24.63 7.31 15.25
C GLN A 43 -25.42 8.55 15.73
N HIS A 44 -24.80 9.74 15.78
CA HIS A 44 -25.50 10.97 16.14
C HIS A 44 -26.00 11.73 14.90
N PRO A 45 -27.33 11.87 14.71
CA PRO A 45 -27.91 12.36 13.44
C PRO A 45 -27.63 13.85 13.16
N GLY A 46 -27.04 14.58 14.11
CA GLY A 46 -26.60 15.96 13.92
C GLY A 46 -25.17 16.09 13.42
N VAL A 47 -24.40 15.01 13.26
CA VAL A 47 -22.97 15.07 12.90
C VAL A 47 -22.76 14.78 11.41
N ASN A 48 -21.83 15.51 10.80
CA ASN A 48 -21.14 15.11 9.57
C ASN A 48 -19.66 14.87 9.89
N VAL A 49 -19.18 13.63 9.71
CA VAL A 49 -17.78 13.26 9.92
C VAL A 49 -17.05 13.23 8.58
N GLN A 50 -15.79 13.65 8.54
CA GLN A 50 -14.88 13.53 7.40
C GLN A 50 -13.52 13.04 7.91
N ILE A 51 -13.02 11.93 7.38
CA ILE A 51 -11.72 11.32 7.73
C ILE A 51 -10.66 11.78 6.73
N TYR A 52 -9.48 12.17 7.20
CA TYR A 52 -8.33 12.59 6.40
C TYR A 52 -7.15 11.67 6.69
N GLU A 53 -6.86 10.72 5.81
CA GLU A 53 -5.75 9.76 5.94
C GLU A 53 -4.55 10.20 5.08
N ARG A 54 -3.34 10.08 5.63
CA ARG A 54 -2.09 10.50 4.99
C ARG A 54 -1.61 9.54 3.89
N THR A 55 -1.96 8.25 3.94
CA THR A 55 -1.62 7.29 2.88
C THR A 55 -2.56 7.40 1.69
N LYS A 56 -2.09 7.07 0.48
CA LYS A 56 -2.93 7.02 -0.73
C LYS A 56 -3.85 5.78 -0.78
N ALA A 57 -3.52 4.73 -0.02
CA ALA A 57 -4.31 3.52 0.15
C ALA A 57 -4.12 2.99 1.59
N PHE A 58 -5.04 2.16 2.10
CA PHE A 58 -4.95 1.57 3.44
C PHE A 58 -3.94 0.41 3.49
N ARG A 59 -2.65 0.74 3.55
CA ARG A 59 -1.54 -0.24 3.67
C ARG A 59 -1.31 -0.62 5.14
N GLU A 60 -2.21 -1.46 5.66
CA GLU A 60 -2.16 -2.00 7.03
C GLU A 60 -1.11 -3.14 7.14
N ILE A 61 0.11 -2.81 7.56
CA ILE A 61 1.18 -3.80 7.80
C ILE A 61 0.72 -4.84 8.84
N GLY A 62 0.98 -6.12 8.55
CA GLY A 62 0.44 -7.33 9.20
C GLY A 62 0.88 -7.57 10.64
N ALA A 63 0.64 -6.62 11.53
CA ALA A 63 0.84 -6.77 12.97
C ALA A 63 -0.27 -7.61 13.60
N SER A 64 0.07 -8.46 14.58
CA SER A 64 -0.93 -9.00 15.52
C SER A 64 -1.35 -7.95 16.56
N ILE A 65 -2.65 -7.84 16.82
CA ILE A 65 -3.24 -6.97 17.85
C ILE A 65 -4.24 -7.76 18.70
N SER A 66 -4.42 -7.37 19.97
CA SER A 66 -5.41 -7.95 20.87
C SER A 66 -6.47 -6.93 21.24
N LEU A 67 -7.71 -7.37 21.43
CA LEU A 67 -8.75 -6.59 22.09
C LEU A 67 -9.14 -7.27 23.41
N GLY A 68 -9.02 -6.51 24.50
CA GLY A 68 -9.61 -6.86 25.78
C GLY A 68 -11.12 -6.66 25.81
N PRO A 69 -11.81 -7.26 26.81
CA PRO A 69 -13.26 -7.14 27.01
C PRO A 69 -13.84 -5.71 26.99
N ASN A 70 -13.10 -4.69 27.42
CA ASN A 70 -13.52 -3.30 27.30
C ASN A 70 -13.78 -2.91 25.82
N GLY A 71 -12.78 -3.07 24.97
CA GLY A 71 -12.89 -2.77 23.53
C GLY A 71 -13.94 -3.62 22.82
N LEU A 72 -14.07 -4.90 23.17
CA LEU A 72 -15.08 -5.79 22.55
C LEU A 72 -16.52 -5.39 22.92
N ARG A 73 -16.80 -5.08 24.19
CA ARG A 73 -18.12 -4.54 24.61
C ARG A 73 -18.44 -3.22 23.92
N THR A 74 -17.42 -2.40 23.68
CA THR A 74 -17.58 -1.13 22.97
C THR A 74 -17.86 -1.35 21.47
N LEU A 75 -17.24 -2.32 20.80
CA LEU A 75 -17.58 -2.69 19.41
C LEU A 75 -19.01 -3.23 19.28
N GLU A 76 -19.47 -4.05 20.23
CA GLU A 76 -20.84 -4.59 20.26
C GLU A 76 -21.86 -3.45 20.31
N LYS A 77 -21.65 -2.47 21.21
CA LYS A 77 -22.47 -1.27 21.34
C LYS A 77 -22.40 -0.31 20.14
N LEU A 78 -21.33 -0.40 19.35
CA LEU A 78 -21.19 0.37 18.11
C LEU A 78 -21.82 -0.33 16.89
N GLY A 79 -22.30 -1.58 17.05
CA GLY A 79 -22.88 -2.38 15.98
C GLY A 79 -21.86 -3.11 15.10
N VAL A 80 -20.57 -3.09 15.46
CA VAL A 80 -19.46 -3.64 14.65
C VAL A 80 -19.31 -5.15 14.92
N GLU A 81 -20.39 -5.89 14.69
CA GLU A 81 -20.49 -7.33 15.03
C GLU A 81 -19.54 -8.19 14.17
N ASN A 82 -19.27 -7.79 12.92
CA ASN A 82 -18.31 -8.46 12.03
C ASN A 82 -16.90 -8.55 12.63
N ALA A 83 -16.49 -7.59 13.46
CA ALA A 83 -15.20 -7.59 14.15
C ALA A 83 -15.18 -8.48 15.42
N ILE A 84 -16.35 -8.91 15.92
CA ILE A 84 -16.46 -9.76 17.11
C ILE A 84 -16.53 -11.24 16.72
N ASP A 85 -16.93 -11.52 15.47
CA ASP A 85 -17.08 -12.85 14.87
C ASP A 85 -15.81 -13.73 14.94
N GLY A 86 -16.03 -15.04 15.05
CA GLY A 86 -15.00 -16.07 15.18
C GLY A 86 -14.22 -16.38 13.89
N SER A 87 -14.62 -15.85 12.73
CA SER A 87 -13.79 -15.88 11.51
C SER A 87 -12.78 -14.73 11.49
N VAL A 88 -13.15 -13.54 11.98
CA VAL A 88 -12.29 -12.34 11.96
C VAL A 88 -11.32 -12.31 13.14
N CYS A 89 -11.74 -12.79 14.32
CA CYS A 89 -10.93 -12.86 15.53
C CYS A 89 -10.65 -14.30 15.96
N SER A 90 -9.56 -14.51 16.71
CA SER A 90 -9.30 -15.76 17.43
C SER A 90 -9.40 -15.55 18.95
N ARG A 91 -9.97 -16.52 19.65
CA ARG A 91 -10.17 -16.55 21.10
C ARG A 91 -9.53 -17.81 21.66
N GLN A 92 -9.17 -17.80 22.93
CA GLN A 92 -8.62 -19.00 23.57
C GLN A 92 -9.67 -20.13 23.65
N ILE A 93 -9.18 -21.37 23.60
CA ILE A 93 -9.98 -22.58 23.75
C ILE A 93 -10.38 -22.69 25.22
N SER A 94 -9.40 -22.53 26.12
CA SER A 94 -9.68 -22.21 27.52
C SER A 94 -10.25 -20.79 27.67
N ASP A 95 -10.88 -20.52 28.81
CA ASP A 95 -11.47 -19.20 29.10
C ASP A 95 -10.47 -18.24 29.78
N TYR A 96 -9.16 -18.50 29.64
CA TYR A 96 -8.11 -17.66 30.20
C TYR A 96 -7.77 -16.48 29.26
N PRO A 97 -7.62 -15.24 29.75
CA PRO A 97 -7.16 -14.11 28.94
C PRO A 97 -5.77 -14.35 28.34
N MET A 98 -4.83 -14.86 29.16
CA MET A 98 -3.46 -15.17 28.80
C MET A 98 -2.90 -16.31 29.67
N ILE A 99 -2.02 -17.13 29.11
CA ILE A 99 -1.29 -18.20 29.80
C ILE A 99 0.21 -17.86 29.82
N TYR A 100 0.88 -18.05 30.95
CA TYR A 100 2.31 -17.80 31.14
C TYR A 100 3.05 -19.11 31.40
N ARG A 101 4.05 -19.41 30.57
CA ARG A 101 4.81 -20.66 30.56
C ARG A 101 6.28 -20.44 30.87
N HIS A 102 6.92 -21.43 31.48
CA HIS A 102 8.35 -21.44 31.66
C HIS A 102 9.06 -21.74 30.33
N TRP A 103 10.05 -20.91 29.95
CA TRP A 103 10.75 -20.99 28.66
C TRP A 103 11.42 -22.34 28.36
N ARG A 104 11.86 -23.05 29.40
CA ARG A 104 12.60 -24.33 29.28
C ARG A 104 11.69 -25.56 29.44
N THR A 105 10.81 -25.58 30.46
CA THR A 105 9.98 -26.76 30.78
C THR A 105 8.58 -26.73 30.16
N GLY A 106 8.11 -25.57 29.69
CA GLY A 106 6.76 -25.40 29.10
C GLY A 106 5.59 -25.46 30.09
N GLU A 107 5.88 -25.71 31.36
CA GLU A 107 4.93 -25.72 32.47
C GLU A 107 4.26 -24.35 32.65
N VAL A 108 3.00 -24.35 33.07
CA VAL A 108 2.22 -23.13 33.24
C VAL A 108 2.47 -22.54 34.62
N ILE A 109 3.38 -21.56 34.69
CA ILE A 109 3.70 -20.81 35.89
C ILE A 109 2.47 -20.07 36.42
N ALA A 110 1.71 -19.44 35.51
CA ALA A 110 0.55 -18.64 35.87
C ALA A 110 -0.44 -18.46 34.71
N ARG A 111 -1.63 -17.98 35.04
CA ARG A 111 -2.70 -17.60 34.10
C ARG A 111 -3.30 -16.27 34.55
N ASP A 112 -3.81 -15.47 33.63
CA ASP A 112 -4.74 -14.39 33.97
C ASP A 112 -6.15 -14.96 34.16
N LEU A 113 -7.09 -14.14 34.67
CA LEU A 113 -8.49 -14.51 34.84
C LEU A 113 -9.40 -13.35 34.40
N HIS A 114 -10.50 -13.68 33.71
CA HIS A 114 -11.62 -12.75 33.57
C HIS A 114 -12.33 -12.59 34.92
N LYS A 115 -12.73 -11.37 35.30
CA LYS A 115 -13.30 -11.08 36.64
C LYS A 115 -14.74 -10.62 36.62
N THR A 116 -15.07 -9.73 35.70
CA THR A 116 -16.40 -9.13 35.52
C THR A 116 -17.14 -9.74 34.33
N VAL A 117 -16.39 -10.29 33.37
CA VAL A 117 -16.87 -10.74 32.07
C VAL A 117 -17.32 -12.20 32.12
N LYS A 118 -18.49 -12.49 31.53
CA LYS A 118 -19.12 -13.83 31.59
C LYS A 118 -19.50 -14.42 30.22
N THR A 119 -19.44 -13.65 29.14
CA THR A 119 -19.78 -14.11 27.79
C THR A 119 -18.51 -14.32 26.96
N LYS A 120 -18.41 -15.45 26.25
CA LYS A 120 -17.22 -15.78 25.44
C LYS A 120 -17.00 -14.81 24.26
N THR A 121 -18.05 -14.11 23.82
CA THR A 121 -18.00 -12.96 22.89
C THR A 121 -17.17 -11.78 23.40
N HIS A 122 -17.01 -11.66 24.72
CA HIS A 122 -16.27 -10.58 25.36
C HIS A 122 -14.95 -11.02 25.99
N PHE A 123 -14.59 -12.31 25.97
CA PHE A 123 -13.24 -12.75 26.38
C PHE A 123 -12.16 -12.20 25.44
N THR A 124 -10.90 -12.11 25.91
CA THR A 124 -9.80 -11.51 25.14
C THR A 124 -9.63 -12.15 23.76
N ALA A 125 -9.78 -11.35 22.71
CA ALA A 125 -9.69 -11.77 21.32
C ALA A 125 -8.42 -11.22 20.65
N ARG A 126 -7.93 -11.94 19.63
CA ARG A 126 -6.67 -11.66 18.92
C ARG A 126 -6.89 -11.62 17.42
N PHE A 127 -6.22 -10.70 16.75
CA PHE A 127 -6.53 -10.26 15.40
C PHE A 127 -5.26 -10.06 14.57
N HIS A 128 -5.35 -10.39 13.28
CA HIS A 128 -4.57 -9.71 12.26
C HIS A 128 -5.05 -8.25 12.18
N ARG A 129 -4.17 -7.27 12.39
CA ARG A 129 -4.57 -5.85 12.53
C ARG A 129 -5.34 -5.34 11.31
N ALA A 130 -4.91 -5.70 10.09
CA ALA A 130 -5.62 -5.36 8.86
C ALA A 130 -7.03 -5.97 8.77
N HIS A 131 -7.30 -7.13 9.39
CA HIS A 131 -8.65 -7.73 9.39
C HIS A 131 -9.60 -6.99 10.35
N LEU A 132 -9.09 -6.51 11.49
CA LEU A 132 -9.83 -5.64 12.40
C LEU A 132 -10.08 -4.26 11.77
N HIS A 133 -9.08 -3.69 11.09
CA HIS A 133 -9.21 -2.43 10.36
C HIS A 133 -10.24 -2.53 9.23
N GLN A 134 -10.16 -3.58 8.40
CA GLN A 134 -11.13 -3.82 7.32
C GLN A 134 -12.56 -4.00 7.86
N ALA A 135 -12.75 -4.73 8.96
CA ALA A 135 -14.07 -4.90 9.59
C ALA A 135 -14.66 -3.57 10.12
N LEU A 136 -13.82 -2.67 10.63
CA LEU A 136 -14.21 -1.29 10.97
C LEU A 136 -14.51 -0.45 9.72
N LEU A 137 -13.70 -0.57 8.66
CA LEU A 137 -13.85 0.20 7.42
C LEU A 137 -15.16 -0.14 6.70
N GLU A 138 -15.65 -1.39 6.81
CA GLU A 138 -16.97 -1.82 6.34
C GLU A 138 -18.15 -1.06 6.99
N HIS A 139 -17.93 -0.40 8.14
CA HIS A 139 -18.93 0.42 8.85
C HIS A 139 -18.79 1.93 8.56
N VAL A 140 -17.91 2.33 7.64
CA VAL A 140 -17.64 3.74 7.31
C VAL A 140 -17.97 4.01 5.83
N PRO A 141 -18.83 4.99 5.52
CA PRO A 141 -19.10 5.41 4.13
C PRO A 141 -17.81 5.84 3.43
N ARG A 142 -17.55 5.34 2.22
CA ARG A 142 -16.29 5.62 1.50
C ARG A 142 -16.16 7.09 1.14
N GLU A 143 -17.29 7.75 0.95
CA GLU A 143 -17.45 9.14 0.52
C GLU A 143 -16.95 10.14 1.58
N ILE A 144 -16.80 9.71 2.84
CA ILE A 144 -16.25 10.53 3.92
C ILE A 144 -14.76 10.27 4.18
N VAL A 145 -14.09 9.41 3.40
CA VAL A 145 -12.69 9.03 3.60
C VAL A 145 -11.80 9.66 2.53
N HIS A 146 -11.02 10.66 2.92
CA HIS A 146 -10.14 11.43 2.04
C HIS A 146 -8.69 10.92 2.16
N MET A 147 -8.25 10.14 1.17
CA MET A 147 -6.91 9.57 1.11
C MET A 147 -5.86 10.58 0.61
N GLY A 148 -4.58 10.34 0.94
CA GLY A 148 -3.45 11.21 0.59
C GLY A 148 -3.38 12.54 1.36
N LYS A 149 -4.33 12.81 2.28
CA LYS A 149 -4.49 14.06 3.03
C LYS A 149 -3.58 14.12 4.26
N LYS A 150 -2.28 14.06 4.03
CA LYS A 150 -1.25 14.26 5.06
C LYS A 150 -1.30 15.70 5.58
N THR A 151 -1.77 15.89 6.81
CA THR A 151 -1.92 17.22 7.42
C THR A 151 -0.55 17.83 7.75
N VAL A 152 -0.32 19.06 7.30
CA VAL A 152 0.93 19.83 7.53
C VAL A 152 0.73 21.08 8.39
N SER A 153 -0.49 21.61 8.47
CA SER A 153 -0.85 22.72 9.36
C SER A 153 -2.29 22.62 9.83
N ILE A 154 -2.58 23.13 11.04
CA ILE A 154 -3.91 23.19 11.63
C ILE A 154 -4.05 24.54 12.34
N VAL A 155 -5.07 25.31 11.97
CA VAL A 155 -5.42 26.59 12.60
C VAL A 155 -6.80 26.45 13.24
N ALA A 156 -6.89 26.65 14.55
CA ALA A 156 -8.12 26.47 15.33
C ALA A 156 -8.53 27.77 16.03
N GLY A 157 -9.50 28.48 15.45
CA GLY A 157 -10.07 29.73 15.97
C GLY A 157 -11.33 29.47 16.80
N ARG A 158 -11.54 30.24 17.88
CA ARG A 158 -12.67 30.00 18.81
C ARG A 158 -14.02 30.07 18.09
N GLU A 159 -14.21 31.08 17.24
CA GLU A 159 -15.46 31.29 16.51
C GLU A 159 -15.40 30.70 15.08
N GLU A 160 -14.23 30.76 14.45
CA GLU A 160 -13.98 30.38 13.04
C GLU A 160 -13.92 28.87 12.78
N GLY A 161 -13.84 28.05 13.84
CA GLY A 161 -13.71 26.59 13.74
C GLY A 161 -12.26 26.15 13.52
N VAL A 162 -12.06 25.04 12.81
CA VAL A 162 -10.74 24.50 12.47
C VAL A 162 -10.55 24.51 10.95
N THR A 163 -9.42 25.05 10.50
CA THR A 163 -8.93 24.88 9.12
C THR A 163 -7.71 23.95 9.14
N LEU A 164 -7.75 22.89 8.34
CA LEU A 164 -6.65 21.97 8.11
C LEU A 164 -6.00 22.30 6.75
N THR A 165 -4.68 22.25 6.67
CA THR A 165 -3.92 22.32 5.42
C THR A 165 -3.16 21.02 5.23
N PHE A 166 -3.24 20.45 4.03
CA PHE A 166 -2.59 19.18 3.67
C PHE A 166 -1.35 19.41 2.78
N GLU A 167 -0.53 18.36 2.64
CA GLU A 167 0.72 18.39 1.87
C GLU A 167 0.50 18.66 0.37
N ASP A 168 -0.66 18.32 -0.17
CA ASP A 168 -1.10 18.65 -1.54
C ASP A 168 -1.62 20.10 -1.69
N HIS A 169 -1.38 20.95 -0.69
CA HIS A 169 -1.86 22.32 -0.55
C HIS A 169 -3.40 22.50 -0.49
N THR A 170 -4.19 21.42 -0.51
CA THR A 170 -5.64 21.52 -0.29
C THR A 170 -5.95 21.83 1.18
N THR A 171 -7.14 22.36 1.43
CA THR A 171 -7.60 22.70 2.78
C THR A 171 -8.99 22.18 3.08
N ALA A 172 -9.23 21.74 4.31
CA ALA A 172 -10.55 21.40 4.83
C ALA A 172 -10.96 22.34 5.97
N LYS A 173 -12.27 22.51 6.19
CA LYS A 173 -12.82 23.28 7.31
C LYS A 173 -13.86 22.48 8.08
N ALA A 174 -13.82 22.55 9.40
CA ALA A 174 -14.73 21.83 10.29
C ALA A 174 -15.07 22.67 11.53
N ASP A 175 -16.17 22.33 12.23
CA ASP A 175 -16.48 22.94 13.52
C ASP A 175 -15.52 22.41 14.62
N ILE A 176 -15.05 21.16 14.51
CA ILE A 176 -14.04 20.56 15.39
C ILE A 176 -13.09 19.61 14.62
N CYS A 177 -11.93 19.33 15.22
CA CYS A 177 -10.96 18.36 14.73
C CYS A 177 -10.59 17.32 15.81
N ILE A 178 -10.41 16.06 15.42
CA ILE A 178 -10.00 14.94 16.28
C ILE A 178 -8.74 14.33 15.67
N GLY A 179 -7.61 14.42 16.37
CA GLY A 179 -6.36 13.78 15.97
C GLY A 179 -6.31 12.32 16.38
N ALA A 180 -6.36 11.43 15.40
CA ALA A 180 -6.23 9.98 15.52
C ALA A 180 -5.03 9.45 14.69
N ASP A 181 -4.13 10.35 14.26
CA ASP A 181 -2.99 10.14 13.36
C ASP A 181 -1.77 9.47 14.02
N GLY A 182 -2.03 8.70 15.08
CA GLY A 182 -1.13 7.73 15.67
C GLY A 182 0.10 8.29 16.40
N ILE A 183 1.09 7.41 16.58
CA ILE A 183 2.30 7.67 17.37
C ILE A 183 3.06 8.92 16.92
N HIS A 184 3.17 9.17 15.61
CA HIS A 184 3.87 10.32 15.05
C HIS A 184 2.95 11.52 14.71
N SER A 185 1.78 11.60 15.37
CA SER A 185 0.73 12.61 15.16
C SER A 185 1.27 14.02 14.86
N ASN A 186 0.88 14.56 13.71
CA ASN A 186 1.12 15.95 13.36
C ASN A 186 0.14 16.86 14.11
N VAL A 187 -1.09 16.41 14.38
CA VAL A 187 -2.05 17.15 15.23
C VAL A 187 -1.44 17.44 16.60
N ARG A 188 -0.83 16.43 17.26
CA ARG A 188 -0.16 16.61 18.55
C ARG A 188 1.04 17.56 18.44
N LYS A 189 1.87 17.46 17.40
CA LYS A 189 3.03 18.38 17.20
C LYS A 189 2.61 19.84 17.06
N THR A 190 1.46 20.13 16.43
CA THR A 190 0.97 21.51 16.26
C THR A 190 0.65 22.19 17.60
N PHE A 191 0.08 21.45 18.57
CA PHE A 191 -0.34 22.01 19.86
C PHE A 191 0.61 21.71 21.02
N VAL A 192 1.44 20.68 20.91
CA VAL A 192 2.43 20.26 21.91
C VAL A 192 3.76 19.93 21.19
N PRO A 193 4.50 20.94 20.68
CA PRO A 193 5.75 20.71 19.96
C PRO A 193 6.83 20.06 20.84
N ASP A 194 6.84 20.37 22.15
CA ASP A 194 7.73 19.77 23.15
C ASP A 194 7.26 18.36 23.62
N HIS A 195 6.63 17.58 22.74
CA HIS A 195 6.31 16.18 23.00
C HIS A 195 7.41 15.26 22.45
N THR A 196 8.10 14.56 23.36
CA THR A 196 9.14 13.60 23.00
C THR A 196 8.63 12.17 23.13
N LEU A 197 8.84 11.38 22.07
CA LEU A 197 8.85 9.92 22.13
C LEU A 197 10.23 9.43 22.60
N ARG A 198 10.30 8.24 23.20
CA ARG A 198 11.55 7.57 23.58
C ARG A 198 11.44 6.07 23.30
N ARG A 199 12.53 5.43 22.83
CA ARG A 199 12.64 3.97 22.77
C ARG A 199 12.52 3.40 24.19
N THR A 200 11.86 2.25 24.34
CA THR A 200 11.64 1.62 25.66
C THR A 200 12.74 0.61 26.05
N GLY A 201 13.76 0.42 25.21
CA GLY A 201 14.77 -0.63 25.37
C GLY A 201 14.22 -2.04 25.14
N TRP A 202 13.13 -2.16 24.36
CA TRP A 202 12.55 -3.43 23.95
C TRP A 202 12.08 -3.34 22.49
N THR A 203 12.43 -4.35 21.72
CA THR A 203 12.16 -4.46 20.29
C THR A 203 11.51 -5.81 20.04
N ALA A 204 10.34 -5.81 19.42
CA ALA A 204 9.66 -7.06 19.06
C ALA A 204 10.24 -7.62 17.76
N MET A 205 10.75 -8.85 17.79
CA MET A 205 10.96 -9.68 16.59
C MET A 205 9.61 -10.31 16.26
N ARG A 206 8.93 -9.86 15.21
CA ARG A 206 7.53 -10.26 14.94
C ARG A 206 7.38 -10.83 13.53
N SER A 207 6.56 -11.88 13.47
CA SER A 207 6.20 -12.57 12.23
C SER A 207 4.72 -12.95 12.26
N VAL A 208 4.06 -12.83 11.11
CA VAL A 208 2.64 -13.13 10.93
C VAL A 208 2.43 -13.82 9.58
N PHE A 209 1.85 -15.00 9.59
CA PHE A 209 1.83 -15.93 8.45
C PHE A 209 0.65 -16.91 8.54
N ASP A 210 0.47 -17.74 7.51
CA ASP A 210 -0.62 -18.72 7.43
C ASP A 210 -0.43 -19.86 8.45
N ALA A 211 -1.47 -20.17 9.23
CA ALA A 211 -1.43 -21.17 10.30
C ALA A 211 -1.20 -22.61 9.79
N SER A 212 -1.38 -22.89 8.50
CA SER A 212 -1.05 -24.17 7.90
C SER A 212 0.45 -24.50 7.96
N LEU A 213 1.33 -23.50 8.14
CA LEU A 213 2.76 -23.71 8.38
C LEU A 213 3.07 -24.34 9.75
N VAL A 214 2.18 -24.21 10.73
CA VAL A 214 2.36 -24.74 12.10
C VAL A 214 1.43 -25.91 12.44
N LYS A 215 0.53 -26.31 11.53
CA LYS A 215 -0.51 -27.33 11.75
C LYS A 215 0.03 -28.70 12.24
N ASP A 216 1.24 -29.07 11.80
CA ASP A 216 1.86 -30.38 12.09
C ASP A 216 2.81 -30.30 13.31
N ILE A 217 2.88 -29.15 13.99
CA ILE A 217 3.79 -28.89 15.11
C ILE A 217 3.07 -29.13 16.44
N ASN A 218 3.69 -29.91 17.32
CA ASN A 218 3.20 -30.09 18.68
C ASN A 218 3.56 -28.88 19.57
N PHE A 219 2.66 -27.91 19.65
CA PHE A 219 2.74 -26.77 20.56
C PHE A 219 1.39 -26.56 21.29
N PRO A 220 1.34 -25.80 22.40
CA PRO A 220 0.09 -25.52 23.09
C PRO A 220 -0.80 -24.62 22.24
N GLU A 221 -2.00 -25.09 21.88
CA GLU A 221 -2.93 -24.38 20.98
C GLU A 221 -3.40 -23.02 21.54
N ASP A 222 -3.53 -22.93 22.87
CA ASP A 222 -3.83 -21.70 23.62
C ASP A 222 -2.67 -20.70 23.60
N ALA A 223 -3.00 -19.45 23.29
CA ALA A 223 -2.06 -18.33 23.18
C ALA A 223 -1.24 -18.11 24.47
N SER A 224 0.07 -18.37 24.38
CA SER A 224 0.95 -18.47 25.54
C SER A 224 2.14 -17.51 25.46
N HIS A 225 2.42 -16.80 26.55
CA HIS A 225 3.69 -16.11 26.77
C HIS A 225 4.68 -17.07 27.46
N TRP A 226 5.77 -17.36 26.78
CA TRP A 226 6.91 -18.11 27.30
C TRP A 226 7.91 -17.11 27.90
N ILE A 227 8.15 -17.21 29.21
CA ILE A 227 8.98 -16.25 29.94
C ILE A 227 10.33 -16.88 30.27
N GLY A 228 11.39 -16.21 29.80
CA GLY A 228 12.79 -16.49 30.14
C GLY A 228 13.35 -15.52 31.18
N PRO A 229 14.63 -15.70 31.56
CA PRO A 229 15.32 -14.82 32.50
C PRO A 229 15.68 -13.45 31.88
N ASP A 230 15.91 -13.41 30.56
CA ASP A 230 16.43 -12.26 29.82
C ASP A 230 15.51 -11.78 28.67
N ARG A 231 14.61 -12.64 28.18
CA ARG A 231 13.68 -12.37 27.07
C ARG A 231 12.36 -13.14 27.21
N SER A 232 11.45 -12.93 26.26
CA SER A 232 10.17 -13.66 26.16
C SER A 232 9.90 -14.13 24.73
N PHE A 233 8.98 -15.08 24.58
CA PHE A 233 8.39 -15.48 23.30
C PHE A 233 6.87 -15.56 23.44
N PHE A 234 6.13 -15.29 22.38
CA PHE A 234 4.68 -15.36 22.32
C PHE A 234 4.24 -15.97 20.99
N HIS A 235 3.15 -16.74 21.01
CA HIS A 235 2.49 -17.24 19.81
C HIS A 235 0.96 -17.21 19.95
N SER A 236 0.25 -17.13 18.83
CA SER A 236 -1.22 -17.24 18.79
C SER A 236 -1.77 -17.44 17.38
N ASN A 237 -2.91 -18.13 17.29
CA ASN A 237 -3.87 -17.93 16.21
C ASN A 237 -4.47 -16.50 16.30
N ILE A 238 -4.76 -15.86 15.16
CA ILE A 238 -5.22 -14.45 15.12
C ILE A 238 -6.38 -14.17 14.15
N GLY A 239 -7.17 -15.20 13.79
CA GLY A 239 -8.33 -15.09 12.90
C GLY A 239 -7.98 -15.29 11.42
N LYS A 240 -8.99 -15.60 10.58
CA LYS A 240 -8.91 -15.90 9.14
C LYS A 240 -7.74 -16.82 8.73
N GLY A 241 -7.47 -17.87 9.52
CA GLY A 241 -6.38 -18.82 9.24
C GLY A 241 -4.97 -18.28 9.49
N MET A 242 -4.81 -17.09 10.08
CA MET A 242 -3.50 -16.48 10.35
C MET A 242 -2.97 -16.83 11.74
N PHE A 243 -1.64 -16.90 11.84
CA PHE A 243 -0.86 -17.15 13.06
C PHE A 243 0.16 -16.03 13.28
N THR A 244 0.60 -15.83 14.53
CA THR A 244 1.67 -14.89 14.89
C THR A 244 2.69 -15.55 15.81
N VAL A 245 3.96 -15.18 15.65
CA VAL A 245 4.99 -15.30 16.69
C VAL A 245 5.60 -13.94 16.99
N VAL A 246 5.99 -13.74 18.25
CA VAL A 246 6.68 -12.53 18.72
C VAL A 246 7.78 -12.93 19.71
N GLY A 247 9.03 -12.75 19.31
CA GLY A 247 10.18 -12.74 20.21
C GLY A 247 10.44 -11.34 20.78
N GLY A 248 11.06 -11.27 21.96
CA GLY A 248 11.53 -10.02 22.58
C GLY A 248 13.05 -9.89 22.49
N LEU A 249 13.52 -8.75 22.00
CA LEU A 249 14.91 -8.32 22.07
C LEU A 249 15.00 -7.10 23.01
N HIS A 250 16.07 -7.00 23.78
CA HIS A 250 16.37 -5.82 24.62
C HIS A 250 17.63 -5.12 24.10
N THR A 251 17.55 -3.81 23.90
CA THR A 251 18.66 -2.91 23.52
C THR A 251 18.75 -1.77 24.54
N ASP A 252 19.90 -1.09 24.64
CA ASP A 252 19.96 0.14 25.45
C ASP A 252 19.26 1.28 24.66
N PRO A 253 18.18 1.90 25.17
CA PRO A 253 17.47 2.96 24.48
C PRO A 253 18.26 4.28 24.33
N ASN A 254 19.51 4.33 24.82
CA ASN A 254 20.43 5.45 24.70
C ASN A 254 21.67 5.12 23.84
N ASP A 255 21.74 3.92 23.25
CA ASP A 255 22.84 3.50 22.39
C ASP A 255 22.89 4.37 21.11
N PRO A 256 23.98 5.11 20.85
CA PRO A 256 24.11 5.91 19.63
C PRO A 256 24.36 5.06 18.37
N GLU A 257 24.64 3.76 18.51
CA GLU A 257 24.85 2.82 17.41
C GLU A 257 23.59 1.96 17.09
N ASP A 258 22.49 2.09 17.85
CA ASP A 258 21.20 1.43 17.55
C ASP A 258 20.46 2.12 16.37
N THR A 259 20.86 1.76 15.15
CA THR A 259 20.24 2.23 13.90
C THR A 259 19.00 1.44 13.48
N VAL A 260 18.44 0.57 14.33
CA VAL A 260 17.26 -0.24 13.95
C VAL A 260 16.04 0.64 13.80
N GLU A 261 15.39 0.62 12.64
CA GLU A 261 14.13 1.31 12.37
C GLU A 261 12.91 0.39 12.49
N TRP A 262 11.72 0.97 12.37
CA TRP A 262 10.46 0.26 12.53
C TRP A 262 10.07 -0.52 11.27
N ASN A 263 9.77 -1.82 11.43
CA ASN A 263 9.55 -2.80 10.35
C ASN A 263 10.83 -3.15 9.55
N ASP A 264 12.01 -2.98 10.13
CA ASP A 264 13.28 -3.48 9.57
C ASP A 264 13.28 -5.02 9.43
N GLU A 265 13.97 -5.53 8.42
CA GLU A 265 14.15 -6.98 8.22
C GLU A 265 15.21 -7.56 9.15
N TYR A 266 15.00 -8.81 9.59
CA TYR A 266 15.91 -9.44 10.55
C TYR A 266 16.18 -10.91 10.23
N SER A 267 17.40 -11.34 10.52
CA SER A 267 17.88 -12.68 10.19
C SER A 267 17.11 -13.75 10.97
N LEU A 268 16.48 -14.68 10.24
CA LEU A 268 15.89 -15.88 10.81
C LEU A 268 16.95 -16.75 11.52
N ASP A 269 18.19 -16.78 11.05
CA ASP A 269 19.26 -17.55 11.69
C ASP A 269 19.69 -16.93 13.01
N THR A 270 19.69 -15.60 13.10
CA THR A 270 19.85 -14.90 14.39
C THR A 270 18.65 -15.15 15.29
N PHE A 271 17.42 -15.15 14.76
CA PHE A 271 16.21 -15.47 15.55
C PHE A 271 16.22 -16.93 16.06
N ARG A 272 16.68 -17.90 15.26
CA ARG A 272 16.93 -19.29 15.67
C ARG A 272 17.95 -19.35 16.80
N GLU A 273 19.14 -18.75 16.60
CA GLU A 273 20.25 -18.75 17.56
C GLU A 273 19.85 -18.12 18.91
N LEU A 274 19.09 -17.01 18.88
CA LEU A 274 18.56 -16.32 20.07
C LEU A 274 17.55 -17.16 20.90
N TYR A 275 17.08 -18.29 20.39
CA TYR A 275 16.11 -19.18 21.05
C TYR A 275 16.51 -20.68 21.01
N LYS A 276 17.73 -21.02 20.58
CA LYS A 276 18.20 -22.40 20.36
C LYS A 276 18.10 -23.33 21.58
N ASP A 277 18.15 -22.78 22.79
CA ASP A 277 18.11 -23.50 24.06
C ASP A 277 16.70 -23.53 24.70
N TRP A 278 15.69 -22.97 24.04
CA TRP A 278 14.31 -22.91 24.52
C TRP A 278 13.55 -24.23 24.33
N HIS A 279 12.42 -24.38 25.02
CA HIS A 279 11.55 -25.55 24.93
C HIS A 279 11.26 -25.94 23.47
N PRO A 280 11.29 -27.24 23.09
CA PRO A 280 11.21 -27.69 21.70
C PRO A 280 10.08 -27.05 20.87
N ALA A 281 8.88 -26.89 21.43
CA ALA A 281 7.76 -26.26 20.74
C ALA A 281 8.05 -24.81 20.28
N VAL A 282 8.76 -24.01 21.07
CA VAL A 282 9.16 -22.64 20.68
C VAL A 282 10.13 -22.69 19.51
N ARG A 283 11.10 -23.60 19.55
CA ARG A 283 12.09 -23.76 18.47
C ARG A 283 11.44 -24.22 17.16
N SER A 284 10.50 -25.17 17.22
CA SER A 284 9.74 -25.60 16.04
C SER A 284 8.85 -24.49 15.46
N LEU A 285 8.22 -23.67 16.30
CA LEU A 285 7.47 -22.50 15.84
C LEU A 285 8.36 -21.45 15.15
N ILE A 286 9.59 -21.24 15.64
CA ILE A 286 10.58 -20.37 15.00
C ILE A 286 11.10 -20.99 13.68
N GLU A 287 11.30 -22.31 13.63
CA GLU A 287 11.75 -22.99 12.41
C GLU A 287 10.72 -22.93 11.28
N ALA A 288 9.43 -22.96 11.60
CA ALA A 288 8.33 -22.78 10.65
C ALA A 288 7.99 -21.30 10.36
N THR A 289 8.75 -20.34 10.92
CA THR A 289 8.51 -18.91 10.71
C THR A 289 9.20 -18.43 9.41
N PRO A 290 8.44 -17.97 8.38
CA PRO A 290 8.98 -17.75 7.03
C PRO A 290 9.75 -16.43 6.85
N TYR A 291 9.59 -15.46 7.77
CA TYR A 291 10.33 -14.19 7.82
C TYR A 291 10.25 -13.64 9.25
N THR A 292 11.07 -12.66 9.63
CA THR A 292 10.87 -11.90 10.87
C THR A 292 11.34 -10.46 10.71
N ARG A 293 10.67 -9.52 11.40
CA ARG A 293 10.96 -8.08 11.33
C ARG A 293 11.02 -7.43 12.71
N LEU A 294 11.81 -6.38 12.85
CA LEU A 294 11.99 -5.63 14.09
C LEU A 294 10.98 -4.49 14.23
N TYR A 295 10.45 -4.35 15.44
CA TYR A 295 9.53 -3.27 15.81
C TYR A 295 9.99 -2.70 17.16
N PRO A 296 10.86 -1.67 17.16
CA PRO A 296 11.28 -0.98 18.38
C PRO A 296 10.08 -0.30 19.06
N ASN A 297 9.84 -0.60 20.34
CA ASN A 297 8.77 0.05 21.08
C ASN A 297 9.16 1.47 21.47
N MET A 298 8.24 2.41 21.27
CA MET A 298 8.37 3.79 21.70
C MET A 298 7.20 4.21 22.61
N ALA A 299 7.52 4.89 23.70
CA ALA A 299 6.54 5.49 24.61
C ALA A 299 6.65 7.01 24.60
N GLY A 300 5.53 7.71 24.77
CA GLY A 300 5.49 9.16 24.93
C GLY A 300 5.26 9.56 26.39
N ARG A 301 5.74 10.76 26.77
CA ARG A 301 5.31 11.37 28.04
C ARG A 301 3.79 11.56 28.04
N ALA A 302 3.17 11.45 29.23
CA ALA A 302 1.79 11.87 29.40
C ALA A 302 1.64 13.35 29.03
N LEU A 303 0.51 13.67 28.38
CA LEU A 303 0.13 15.04 28.06
C LEU A 303 -0.57 15.69 29.25
N ASP A 304 -0.42 17.00 29.40
CA ASP A 304 -1.07 17.78 30.45
C ASP A 304 -2.58 17.93 30.18
N THR A 305 -2.96 18.04 28.90
CA THR A 305 -4.34 17.96 28.38
C THR A 305 -4.33 17.33 26.98
N TRP A 306 -5.46 16.81 26.50
CA TRP A 306 -5.64 16.36 25.11
C TRP A 306 -6.41 17.38 24.27
N THR A 307 -6.88 18.48 24.87
CA THR A 307 -7.87 19.40 24.30
C THR A 307 -7.27 20.77 24.05
N PHE A 308 -7.42 21.29 22.82
CA PHE A 308 -6.81 22.56 22.38
C PHE A 308 -7.84 23.49 21.71
N SER A 309 -7.70 24.80 21.95
CA SER A 309 -8.56 25.87 21.42
C SER A 309 -10.08 25.69 21.60
N GLN A 310 -10.54 24.78 22.48
CA GLN A 310 -11.96 24.33 22.59
C GLN A 310 -12.50 23.71 21.28
N ARG A 311 -11.62 23.34 20.35
CA ARG A 311 -11.95 22.99 18.96
C ARG A 311 -11.20 21.76 18.43
N VAL A 312 -10.12 21.35 19.09
CA VAL A 312 -9.31 20.17 18.74
C VAL A 312 -9.18 19.25 19.94
N THR A 313 -9.23 17.94 19.72
CA THR A 313 -8.84 16.93 20.72
C THR A 313 -8.03 15.79 20.08
N LEU A 314 -7.51 14.85 20.88
CA LEU A 314 -6.69 13.71 20.44
C LEU A 314 -7.30 12.38 20.92
N ALA A 315 -7.11 11.29 20.18
CA ALA A 315 -7.56 9.93 20.55
C ALA A 315 -6.53 8.85 20.20
N GLY A 316 -6.54 7.72 20.92
CA GLY A 316 -5.59 6.61 20.71
C GLY A 316 -4.12 7.02 20.88
N ASP A 317 -3.21 6.39 20.11
CA ASP A 317 -1.76 6.69 20.18
C ASP A 317 -1.43 8.18 19.96
N ALA A 318 -2.27 8.94 19.25
CA ALA A 318 -2.11 10.37 19.08
C ALA A 318 -2.21 11.12 20.42
N ALA A 319 -3.07 10.67 21.34
CA ALA A 319 -3.18 11.19 22.70
C ALA A 319 -2.19 10.53 23.69
N HIS A 320 -1.99 9.21 23.58
CA HIS A 320 -1.39 8.42 24.67
C HIS A 320 -0.52 7.23 24.25
N THR A 321 0.36 7.43 23.26
CA THR A 321 1.41 6.46 22.86
C THR A 321 2.07 5.78 24.08
N HIS A 322 1.74 4.52 24.33
CA HIS A 322 2.18 3.76 25.51
C HIS A 322 3.05 2.53 25.17
N GLY A 323 3.68 2.54 23.99
CA GLY A 323 4.65 1.52 23.56
C GLY A 323 4.10 0.10 23.56
N GLY A 324 2.89 -0.12 23.05
CA GLY A 324 2.27 -1.45 22.92
C GLY A 324 2.02 -2.22 24.22
N ALA A 325 2.31 -1.62 25.38
CA ALA A 325 2.27 -2.28 26.69
C ALA A 325 0.89 -2.92 26.98
N PHE A 326 0.93 -4.07 27.65
CA PHE A 326 -0.26 -4.88 28.00
C PHE A 326 -1.14 -5.30 26.80
N ALA A 327 -0.66 -5.12 25.55
CA ALA A 327 -1.41 -5.32 24.30
C ALA A 327 -2.75 -4.54 24.24
N ALA A 328 -2.92 -3.48 25.03
CA ALA A 328 -4.23 -2.86 25.28
C ALA A 328 -4.63 -1.74 24.31
N GLY A 329 -3.69 -1.19 23.54
CA GLY A 329 -3.87 0.07 22.79
C GLY A 329 -5.07 0.11 21.83
N GLY A 330 -5.40 -1.03 21.19
CA GLY A 330 -6.59 -1.15 20.35
C GLY A 330 -7.88 -0.91 21.13
N SER A 331 -8.07 -1.62 22.25
CA SER A 331 -9.23 -1.42 23.11
C SER A 331 -9.28 -0.02 23.74
N LEU A 332 -8.12 0.56 24.09
CA LEU A 332 -8.07 1.90 24.66
C LEU A 332 -8.49 2.97 23.64
N ALA A 333 -8.08 2.85 22.38
CA ALA A 333 -8.52 3.74 21.30
C ALA A 333 -10.01 3.59 20.96
N ILE A 334 -10.55 2.36 21.07
CA ILE A 334 -11.98 2.07 20.89
C ILE A 334 -12.82 2.69 22.02
N ASP A 335 -12.39 2.55 23.28
CA ASP A 335 -13.03 3.21 24.42
C ASP A 335 -12.98 4.75 24.31
N ASP A 336 -11.92 5.32 23.74
CA ASP A 336 -11.83 6.78 23.53
C ASP A 336 -12.93 7.29 22.58
N ALA A 337 -13.12 6.59 21.45
CA ALA A 337 -14.16 6.87 20.48
C ALA A 337 -15.57 6.83 21.08
N TYR A 338 -15.81 5.90 22.00
CA TYR A 338 -17.09 5.78 22.70
C TYR A 338 -17.27 6.84 23.79
N ALA A 339 -16.21 7.19 24.53
CA ALA A 339 -16.26 8.28 25.50
C ALA A 339 -16.54 9.65 24.83
N LEU A 340 -16.02 9.89 23.63
CA LEU A 340 -16.37 11.06 22.81
C LEU A 340 -17.86 11.08 22.44
N PHE A 341 -18.41 9.94 22.00
CA PHE A 341 -19.82 9.79 21.66
C PHE A 341 -20.75 9.95 22.87
N LEU A 342 -20.40 9.37 24.02
CA LEU A 342 -21.14 9.54 25.29
C LEU A 342 -21.15 11.02 25.71
N ALA A 343 -20.00 11.69 25.67
CA ALA A 343 -19.88 13.11 25.99
C ALA A 343 -20.71 13.99 25.05
N LEU A 344 -20.68 13.73 23.74
CA LEU A 344 -21.46 14.46 22.75
C LEU A 344 -22.97 14.30 22.99
N ASN A 345 -23.46 13.06 23.16
CA ASN A 345 -24.87 12.80 23.43
C ASN A 345 -25.38 13.43 24.73
N HIS A 346 -24.55 13.49 25.78
CA HIS A 346 -24.93 14.09 27.05
C HIS A 346 -25.08 15.62 26.95
N VAL A 347 -24.16 16.29 26.23
CA VAL A 347 -24.12 17.76 26.15
C VAL A 347 -25.00 18.33 25.02
N TRP A 348 -25.21 17.55 23.96
CA TRP A 348 -26.06 17.89 22.81
C TRP A 348 -26.79 16.64 22.30
N PRO A 349 -27.87 16.20 22.98
CA PRO A 349 -28.65 15.04 22.57
C PRO A 349 -29.27 15.20 21.18
N ALA A 350 -29.55 14.09 20.49
CA ALA A 350 -30.18 14.06 19.15
C ALA A 350 -31.51 14.84 19.03
N ALA A 351 -32.21 15.12 20.14
CA ALA A 351 -33.39 15.99 20.16
C ALA A 351 -33.04 17.48 19.91
N MET A 352 -31.89 17.95 20.40
CA MET A 352 -31.39 19.31 20.15
C MET A 352 -30.75 19.45 18.76
N ALA A 353 -30.25 18.35 18.20
CA ALA A 353 -29.61 18.32 16.88
C ALA A 353 -30.53 18.79 15.75
N LYS A 354 -31.84 18.56 15.89
CA LYS A 354 -32.87 18.94 14.90
C LYS A 354 -33.13 20.45 14.79
N SER A 355 -32.55 21.28 15.68
CA SER A 355 -32.83 22.72 15.71
C SER A 355 -31.60 23.62 15.72
N ARG A 356 -30.43 23.15 16.19
CA ARG A 356 -29.18 23.92 16.13
C ARG A 356 -27.92 23.05 16.35
N LYS A 357 -26.79 23.51 15.79
CA LYS A 357 -25.44 23.11 16.22
C LYS A 357 -25.20 23.34 17.73
N PRO A 358 -24.26 22.63 18.37
CA PRO A 358 -23.78 22.98 19.71
C PRO A 358 -23.00 24.32 19.68
N THR A 359 -22.96 25.04 20.81
CA THR A 359 -22.09 26.23 20.94
C THR A 359 -20.64 25.83 21.24
N VAL A 360 -19.71 26.80 21.20
CA VAL A 360 -18.29 26.55 21.52
C VAL A 360 -18.13 26.06 22.96
N GLU A 361 -18.93 26.58 23.88
CA GLU A 361 -18.97 26.20 25.30
C GLU A 361 -19.51 24.78 25.50
N GLN A 362 -20.47 24.35 24.66
CA GLN A 362 -20.92 22.96 24.62
C GLN A 362 -19.81 22.04 24.07
N LEU A 363 -19.11 22.42 23.00
CA LEU A 363 -17.98 21.64 22.46
C LEU A 363 -16.82 21.54 23.46
N ALA A 364 -16.51 22.62 24.18
CA ALA A 364 -15.55 22.62 25.28
C ALA A 364 -15.95 21.64 26.41
N GLU A 365 -17.23 21.60 26.77
CA GLU A 365 -17.76 20.67 27.78
C GLU A 365 -17.76 19.21 27.31
N VAL A 366 -18.00 18.94 26.02
CA VAL A 366 -17.84 17.59 25.43
C VAL A 366 -16.41 17.10 25.59
N PHE A 367 -15.42 17.91 25.19
CA PHE A 367 -14.02 17.53 25.32
C PHE A 367 -13.58 17.42 26.80
N ARG A 368 -14.06 18.31 27.69
CA ARG A 368 -13.80 18.22 29.13
C ARG A 368 -14.35 16.93 29.75
N LEU A 369 -15.55 16.50 29.36
CA LEU A 369 -16.14 15.24 29.83
C LEU A 369 -15.40 14.01 29.28
N TYR A 370 -15.05 14.02 27.99
CA TYR A 370 -14.20 12.99 27.37
C TYR A 370 -12.86 12.82 28.11
N GLU A 371 -12.14 13.93 28.30
CA GLU A 371 -10.83 13.94 28.94
C GLU A 371 -10.93 13.52 30.42
N ALA A 372 -11.92 14.01 31.17
CA ALA A 372 -12.18 13.59 32.55
C ALA A 372 -12.56 12.10 32.68
N THR A 373 -13.17 11.51 31.65
CA THR A 373 -13.53 10.08 31.61
C THR A 373 -12.32 9.19 31.35
N ARG A 374 -11.46 9.58 30.41
CA ARG A 374 -10.40 8.72 29.86
C ARG A 374 -9.03 8.97 30.46
N LYS A 375 -8.64 10.24 30.61
CA LYS A 375 -7.28 10.63 31.00
C LYS A 375 -6.82 10.02 32.35
N PRO A 376 -7.63 9.96 33.43
CA PRO A 376 -7.18 9.38 34.70
C PRO A 376 -6.84 7.88 34.62
N HIS A 377 -7.52 7.14 33.75
CA HIS A 377 -7.21 5.73 33.51
C HIS A 377 -5.94 5.56 32.68
N ILE A 378 -5.79 6.36 31.62
CA ILE A 378 -4.64 6.35 30.72
C ILE A 378 -3.35 6.85 31.41
N ASP A 379 -3.40 7.92 32.19
CA ASP A 379 -2.26 8.43 32.96
C ASP A 379 -1.71 7.37 33.92
N LYS A 380 -2.58 6.53 34.50
CA LYS A 380 -2.19 5.39 35.35
C LYS A 380 -1.48 4.29 34.55
N ILE A 381 -1.92 4.01 33.31
CA ILE A 381 -1.24 3.06 32.40
C ILE A 381 0.13 3.62 32.00
N LEU A 382 0.20 4.87 31.54
CA LEU A 382 1.46 5.52 31.18
C LEU A 382 2.42 5.56 32.37
N SER A 383 1.94 5.82 33.59
CA SER A 383 2.77 5.76 34.81
C SER A 383 3.35 4.36 35.05
N ALA A 384 2.54 3.30 34.87
CA ALA A 384 3.02 1.92 34.99
C ALA A 384 4.06 1.57 33.92
N VAL A 385 3.88 2.03 32.67
CA VAL A 385 4.85 1.84 31.58
C VAL A 385 6.17 2.56 31.88
N HIS A 386 6.14 3.83 32.30
CA HIS A 386 7.37 4.55 32.65
C HIS A 386 8.11 3.90 33.82
N LEU A 387 7.40 3.39 34.83
CA LEU A 387 8.00 2.62 35.93
C LEU A 387 8.62 1.29 35.44
N GLN A 388 7.98 0.60 34.49
CA GLN A 388 8.55 -0.60 33.86
C GLN A 388 9.82 -0.28 33.06
N VAL A 389 9.83 0.79 32.25
CA VAL A 389 11.01 1.20 31.46
C VAL A 389 12.17 1.63 32.36
N ILE A 390 11.91 2.42 33.40
CA ILE A 390 12.93 2.82 34.39
C ILE A 390 13.43 1.60 35.20
N GLY A 391 12.57 0.60 35.42
CA GLY A 391 12.93 -0.66 36.08
C GLY A 391 13.71 -1.65 35.21
N HIS A 392 13.63 -1.56 33.88
CA HIS A 392 14.34 -2.44 32.92
C HIS A 392 15.77 -1.97 32.63
N LYS A 393 16.50 -1.52 33.66
CA LYS A 393 17.98 -1.59 33.61
C LYS A 393 18.36 -3.07 33.39
N PRO A 394 19.26 -3.39 32.44
CA PRO A 394 19.60 -4.78 32.17
C PRO A 394 20.23 -5.43 33.41
N LYS A 395 19.62 -6.52 33.90
CA LYS A 395 20.11 -7.26 35.10
C LYS A 395 21.55 -7.76 34.97
N MET A 396 22.09 -7.75 33.76
CA MET A 396 23.49 -8.00 33.40
C MET A 396 24.50 -7.17 34.22
N GLU A 397 24.16 -5.95 34.68
CA GLU A 397 25.09 -5.07 35.40
C GLU A 397 25.70 -5.68 36.69
N ASN A 398 25.11 -6.74 37.26
CA ASN A 398 25.57 -7.38 38.51
C ASN A 398 25.98 -8.85 38.38
N GLY A 399 25.95 -9.45 37.18
CA GLY A 399 26.36 -10.85 36.96
C GLY A 399 25.51 -11.96 37.62
N ASN A 400 24.48 -11.60 38.41
CA ASN A 400 23.57 -12.57 39.03
C ASN A 400 22.56 -13.11 38.00
N VAL A 401 22.69 -14.39 37.65
CA VAL A 401 21.68 -15.13 36.86
C VAL A 401 20.43 -15.31 37.72
N GLU A 402 19.26 -15.00 37.16
CA GLU A 402 17.96 -15.27 37.81
C GLU A 402 17.68 -16.77 37.78
N THR A 403 17.38 -17.39 38.94
CA THR A 403 17.05 -18.83 39.00
C THR A 403 15.64 -19.08 38.48
N ASP A 404 15.35 -20.33 38.11
CA ASP A 404 14.02 -20.72 37.62
C ASP A 404 12.93 -20.42 38.69
N GLU A 405 13.23 -20.58 40.00
CA GLU A 405 12.30 -20.20 41.08
C GLU A 405 12.07 -18.67 41.18
N MET A 406 13.12 -17.87 41.01
CA MET A 406 13.02 -16.40 41.02
C MET A 406 12.24 -15.88 39.80
N LEU A 407 12.42 -16.51 38.65
CA LEU A 407 11.65 -16.27 37.43
C LEU A 407 10.17 -16.60 37.66
N GLU A 408 9.88 -17.75 38.27
CA GLU A 408 8.52 -18.14 38.60
C GLU A 408 7.86 -17.18 39.60
N GLU A 409 8.54 -16.83 40.69
CA GLU A 409 8.03 -15.85 41.65
C GLU A 409 7.75 -14.50 40.97
N ARG A 410 8.67 -14.00 40.13
CA ARG A 410 8.50 -12.79 39.32
C ARG A 410 7.26 -12.84 38.43
N VAL A 411 6.97 -13.99 37.81
CA VAL A 411 5.79 -14.17 36.93
C VAL A 411 4.49 -14.32 37.73
N ARG A 412 4.52 -15.03 38.86
CA ARG A 412 3.35 -15.18 39.76
C ARG A 412 2.97 -13.84 40.40
N ASN A 413 3.94 -13.04 40.82
CA ASN A 413 3.76 -11.73 41.46
C ASN A 413 3.59 -10.56 40.48
N ARG A 414 3.35 -10.82 39.18
CA ARG A 414 3.10 -9.75 38.20
C ARG A 414 1.84 -8.93 38.56
N PRO A 415 1.78 -7.64 38.22
CA PRO A 415 0.54 -6.87 38.35
C PRO A 415 -0.60 -7.48 37.52
N ASP A 416 -1.77 -7.61 38.14
CA ASP A 416 -3.01 -8.04 37.50
C ASP A 416 -3.42 -7.06 36.37
N PRO A 417 -3.63 -7.53 35.12
CA PRO A 417 -4.02 -6.67 34.01
C PRO A 417 -5.52 -6.37 33.94
N SER A 418 -6.39 -7.01 34.75
CA SER A 418 -7.84 -6.92 34.55
C SER A 418 -8.40 -5.50 34.70
N TRP A 419 -7.76 -4.63 35.47
CA TRP A 419 -8.18 -3.22 35.60
C TRP A 419 -7.97 -2.39 34.32
N ILE A 420 -7.19 -2.90 33.35
CA ILE A 420 -7.01 -2.35 32.00
C ILE A 420 -7.99 -3.01 31.05
N SER A 421 -7.95 -4.34 30.94
CA SER A 421 -8.72 -5.10 29.93
C SER A 421 -10.21 -5.20 30.21
N GLU A 422 -10.64 -5.00 31.45
CA GLU A 422 -12.04 -4.94 31.88
C GLU A 422 -12.44 -3.54 32.38
N HIS A 423 -11.75 -2.49 31.93
CA HIS A 423 -12.16 -1.11 32.17
C HIS A 423 -13.60 -0.87 31.69
N ASP A 424 -14.34 -0.06 32.45
CA ASP A 424 -15.72 0.28 32.14
C ASP A 424 -15.86 1.78 31.86
N VAL A 425 -15.86 2.11 30.57
CA VAL A 425 -15.87 3.49 30.07
C VAL A 425 -17.19 4.22 30.38
N GLU A 426 -18.32 3.51 30.47
CA GLU A 426 -19.60 4.09 30.90
C GLU A 426 -19.59 4.42 32.39
N SER A 427 -19.10 3.52 33.24
CA SER A 427 -18.94 3.80 34.66
C SER A 427 -17.99 4.99 34.87
N ALA A 428 -16.87 5.04 34.15
CA ALA A 428 -15.97 6.20 34.17
C ALA A 428 -16.68 7.50 33.75
N PHE A 429 -17.51 7.44 32.70
CA PHE A 429 -18.27 8.59 32.19
C PHE A 429 -19.34 9.09 33.18
N GLN A 430 -20.10 8.19 33.81
CA GLN A 430 -21.07 8.54 34.85
C GLN A 430 -20.39 9.16 36.08
N ASN A 431 -19.20 8.67 36.45
CA ASN A 431 -18.40 9.29 37.52
C ASN A 431 -17.91 10.70 37.12
N ALA A 432 -17.52 10.93 35.86
CA ALA A 432 -17.11 12.24 35.35
C ALA A 432 -18.26 13.27 35.32
N ILE A 433 -19.51 12.81 35.12
CA ILE A 433 -20.72 13.63 35.29
C ILE A 433 -20.99 13.89 36.78
N GLY A 434 -21.06 12.85 37.62
CA GLY A 434 -21.38 12.99 39.05
C GLY A 434 -20.41 13.89 39.82
N ALA A 435 -19.13 13.91 39.44
CA ALA A 435 -18.15 14.85 39.98
C ALA A 435 -18.48 16.33 39.67
N LYS A 436 -18.99 16.61 38.45
CA LYS A 436 -19.45 17.96 38.05
C LYS A 436 -20.67 18.39 38.85
N ASP A 437 -21.62 17.49 39.08
CA ASP A 437 -22.83 17.78 39.87
C ASP A 437 -22.48 18.08 41.32
N LEU A 438 -21.52 17.35 41.92
CA LEU A 438 -21.04 17.62 43.26
C LEU A 438 -20.42 19.03 43.39
N VAL A 439 -19.56 19.42 42.43
CA VAL A 439 -18.95 20.76 42.38
C VAL A 439 -20.00 21.85 42.16
N THR A 440 -20.98 21.60 41.28
CA THR A 440 -22.07 22.54 40.97
C THR A 440 -23.01 22.72 42.16
N PHE A 441 -23.32 21.66 42.91
CA PHE A 441 -24.08 21.70 44.16
C PHE A 441 -23.34 22.45 45.27
N MET A 442 -22.02 22.23 45.42
CA MET A 442 -21.17 22.97 46.37
C MET A 442 -21.05 24.47 46.03
N ALA A 443 -21.09 24.83 44.75
CA ALA A 443 -21.15 26.24 44.32
C ALA A 443 -22.53 26.85 44.60
N SER A 444 -23.62 26.13 44.27
CA SER A 444 -25.00 26.61 44.38
C SER A 444 -25.42 26.91 45.82
N ASN A 445 -25.01 26.09 46.79
CA ASN A 445 -25.38 26.25 48.20
C ASN A 445 -24.74 27.45 48.93
N LYS A 446 -23.89 28.26 48.27
CA LYS A 446 -23.26 29.45 48.88
C LYS A 446 -24.11 30.74 48.81
N THR A 447 -25.35 30.70 48.30
CA THR A 447 -26.03 31.91 47.79
C THR A 447 -27.33 32.35 48.52
N LYS A 448 -27.67 31.83 49.70
CA LYS A 448 -28.90 32.24 50.45
C LYS A 448 -28.69 32.62 51.94
N SER A 449 -28.60 33.95 52.16
CA SER A 449 -29.05 34.73 53.35
C SER A 449 -28.74 34.30 54.80
N ALA A 450 -27.77 35.00 55.44
CA ALA A 450 -27.81 35.80 56.70
C ALA A 450 -28.59 35.35 57.97
N PRO A 451 -28.32 35.90 59.19
CA PRO A 451 -27.34 36.93 59.60
C PRO A 451 -26.33 36.44 60.68
N GLY A 452 -25.41 37.31 61.14
CA GLY A 452 -24.36 36.98 62.13
C GLY A 452 -24.65 37.41 63.58
N PRO A 453 -23.82 36.94 64.54
CA PRO A 453 -23.09 37.89 65.40
C PRO A 453 -21.57 37.56 65.53
N ARG A 454 -20.87 38.28 66.42
CA ARG A 454 -19.39 38.33 66.52
C ARG A 454 -18.75 37.25 67.42
N ALA A 455 -17.49 36.89 67.07
CA ALA A 455 -16.38 36.41 67.93
C ALA A 455 -16.60 35.08 68.71
N ALA A 456 -15.75 34.05 68.65
CA ALA A 456 -14.29 34.02 68.49
C ALA A 456 -13.75 32.58 68.25
N SER A 457 -12.46 32.49 67.90
CA SER A 457 -11.60 31.27 67.92
C SER A 457 -11.68 30.29 66.73
N ARG A 458 -10.53 29.67 66.47
CA ARG A 458 -10.22 28.57 65.52
C ARG A 458 -10.43 28.77 64.01
N THR A 459 -9.46 29.47 63.43
CA THR A 459 -8.49 28.96 62.42
C THR A 459 -8.95 28.25 61.12
N LEU A 460 -8.33 28.73 60.02
CA LEU A 460 -8.02 28.07 58.75
C LEU A 460 -9.12 27.98 57.67
N SER A 461 -8.93 28.78 56.62
CA SER A 461 -9.31 28.46 55.25
C SER A 461 -8.07 28.05 54.44
N PRO A 462 -8.21 27.21 53.39
CA PRO A 462 -7.13 26.85 52.45
C PRO A 462 -6.89 28.02 51.44
N VAL A 463 -5.98 27.99 50.45
CA VAL A 463 -5.74 26.99 49.38
C VAL A 463 -4.30 27.10 48.83
N ASP A 464 -3.78 25.98 48.32
CA ASP A 464 -2.59 25.75 47.48
C ASP A 464 -1.24 26.41 47.83
N GLU A 465 -0.20 25.57 47.93
CA GLU A 465 1.00 25.79 47.09
C GLU A 465 1.77 24.48 46.85
N ILE A 466 2.36 24.37 45.66
CA ILE A 466 3.23 23.26 45.23
C ILE A 466 4.67 23.59 45.61
N ASP A 467 5.36 22.68 46.31
CA ASP A 467 6.83 22.54 46.25
C ASP A 467 7.15 21.03 46.19
N LYS A 468 7.95 20.48 45.26
CA LYS A 468 9.25 20.91 44.69
C LYS A 468 10.38 20.91 45.73
N LEU A 469 11.62 20.86 45.24
CA LEU A 469 12.81 20.92 46.09
C LEU A 469 12.90 22.31 46.72
N ALA A 470 12.87 22.36 48.06
CA ALA A 470 12.67 23.57 48.84
C ALA A 470 13.55 24.77 48.38
N PRO A 471 12.95 25.87 47.89
CA PRO A 471 13.70 27.02 47.40
C PRO A 471 14.32 27.80 48.57
N LEU A 472 15.61 28.12 48.46
CA LEU A 472 16.26 28.99 49.44
C LEU A 472 15.80 30.43 49.24
N ALA A 473 15.40 31.11 50.31
CA ALA A 473 15.26 32.56 50.29
C ALA A 473 16.57 33.22 49.87
N CYS A 474 16.49 34.28 49.05
CA CYS A 474 17.67 35.00 48.58
C CYS A 474 18.47 35.59 49.75
N THR A 475 19.77 35.80 49.53
CA THR A 475 20.72 36.25 50.57
C THR A 475 20.27 37.55 51.25
N GLU A 476 19.74 38.51 50.49
CA GLU A 476 19.34 39.81 51.02
C GLU A 476 18.04 39.76 51.85
N CYS A 477 17.02 39.03 51.38
CA CYS A 477 15.82 38.79 52.20
C CYS A 477 16.16 37.98 53.46
N ARG A 478 17.04 36.98 53.34
CA ARG A 478 17.51 36.16 54.46
C ARG A 478 18.30 36.98 55.48
N ARG A 479 19.19 37.88 55.04
CA ARG A 479 19.96 38.81 55.88
C ARG A 479 19.07 39.81 56.62
N LYS A 480 18.02 40.30 55.97
CA LYS A 480 16.97 41.15 56.56
C LYS A 480 15.94 40.36 57.40
N HIS A 481 16.08 39.03 57.50
CA HIS A 481 15.12 38.12 58.15
C HIS A 481 13.66 38.27 57.66
N VAL A 482 13.46 38.68 56.40
CA VAL A 482 12.13 38.83 55.78
C VAL A 482 11.83 37.69 54.82
N LYS A 483 10.55 37.30 54.71
CA LYS A 483 10.13 36.28 53.74
C LYS A 483 10.40 36.76 52.30
N CYS A 484 10.99 35.87 51.51
CA CYS A 484 11.30 36.00 50.10
C CYS A 484 10.24 35.26 49.28
N ASP A 485 9.80 35.82 48.16
CA ASP A 485 8.89 35.16 47.19
C ASP A 485 9.60 34.15 46.27
N THR A 486 10.94 34.05 46.38
CA THR A 486 11.79 33.08 45.67
C THR A 486 11.77 33.14 44.13
N SER A 487 11.19 34.20 43.53
CA SER A 487 11.22 34.42 42.09
C SER A 487 12.66 34.58 41.56
N ILE A 488 12.91 34.03 40.37
CA ILE A 488 14.20 34.01 39.67
C ILE A 488 14.04 34.85 38.38
N PRO A 489 15.00 35.72 38.00
CA PRO A 489 16.31 35.93 38.63
C PRO A 489 16.29 36.79 39.91
N ASN A 490 15.28 37.64 40.10
CA ASN A 490 15.15 38.50 41.27
C ASN A 490 13.77 38.33 41.92
N CYS A 491 13.73 38.27 43.25
CA CYS A 491 12.46 38.24 43.99
C CYS A 491 11.77 39.62 43.92
N MET A 492 10.43 39.65 43.90
CA MET A 492 9.65 40.89 43.80
C MET A 492 9.98 41.87 44.93
N ARG A 493 10.35 41.37 46.11
CA ARG A 493 10.78 42.19 47.25
C ARG A 493 12.14 42.86 47.05
N CYS A 494 13.07 42.22 46.35
CA CYS A 494 14.35 42.81 45.96
C CYS A 494 14.16 43.83 44.82
N ILE A 495 13.32 43.51 43.83
CA ILE A 495 12.95 44.43 42.74
C ILE A 495 12.33 45.72 43.30
N SER A 496 11.29 45.61 44.13
CA SER A 496 10.56 46.76 44.69
C SER A 496 11.35 47.58 45.71
N SER A 497 12.48 47.07 46.23
CA SER A 497 13.40 47.84 47.10
C SER A 497 14.73 48.19 46.43
N GLY A 498 14.88 47.92 45.12
CA GLY A 498 16.07 48.25 44.33
C GLY A 498 17.36 47.50 44.74
N THR A 499 17.26 46.46 45.56
CA THR A 499 18.44 45.72 46.07
C THR A 499 18.73 44.47 45.23
N GLN A 500 20.00 44.18 45.00
CA GLN A 500 20.44 43.01 44.23
C GLN A 500 20.02 41.69 44.89
N CYS A 501 19.37 40.80 44.11
CA CYS A 501 18.95 39.49 44.57
C CYS A 501 20.01 38.43 44.21
N GLN A 502 20.35 37.54 45.16
CA GLN A 502 21.21 36.38 44.89
C GLN A 502 20.73 35.14 45.66
N TYR A 503 20.86 33.98 45.03
CA TYR A 503 20.53 32.68 45.60
C TYR A 503 21.80 31.83 45.72
N LEU A 504 22.03 31.22 46.90
CA LEU A 504 23.18 30.35 47.15
C LEU A 504 22.73 28.88 47.24
N PRO A 505 23.38 27.94 46.52
CA PRO A 505 23.03 26.52 46.58
C PRO A 505 23.37 25.90 47.95
N SER A 506 22.51 24.99 48.42
CA SER A 506 22.60 24.40 49.76
C SER A 506 23.75 23.39 49.91
N ARG A 507 24.40 23.40 51.07
CA ARG A 507 25.48 22.45 51.45
C ARG A 507 25.17 21.66 52.73
N ARG A 508 24.13 20.82 52.71
CA ARG A 508 24.02 19.62 53.57
C ARG A 508 22.88 18.70 53.12
N GLY A 509 23.16 17.39 53.04
CA GLY A 509 22.24 16.36 52.57
C GLY A 509 22.88 14.97 52.46
N LEU A 510 24.21 14.91 52.26
CA LEU A 510 25.01 13.68 52.36
C LEU A 510 25.42 13.39 53.81
N LYS A 511 25.15 12.16 54.29
CA LYS A 511 25.82 11.55 55.45
C LYS A 511 26.59 10.31 55.00
N ARG A 512 27.87 10.48 54.67
CA ARG A 512 28.83 9.36 54.64
C ARG A 512 29.15 8.94 56.07
N ARG A 513 29.34 7.63 56.31
CA ARG A 513 30.08 7.12 57.47
C ARG A 513 31.58 7.28 57.17
N ALA A 514 32.42 7.47 58.18
CA ALA A 514 33.75 8.07 57.99
C ALA A 514 34.90 7.24 58.55
N VAL A 515 36.02 7.24 57.79
CA VAL A 515 37.41 6.97 58.18
C VAL A 515 37.72 5.59 58.78
N HIS A 516 38.52 4.83 58.04
CA HIS A 516 39.87 4.51 58.55
C HIS A 516 40.90 5.06 57.55
N VAL A 517 42.05 5.50 58.05
CA VAL A 517 43.24 5.83 57.26
C VAL A 517 44.31 4.80 57.62
N ASP A 518 45.14 4.45 56.64
CA ASP A 518 46.50 3.99 56.89
C ASP A 518 47.43 4.53 55.78
N GLN A 519 48.75 4.53 55.99
CA GLN A 519 49.74 5.23 55.15
C GLN A 519 50.84 4.30 54.60
N SER A 520 51.14 4.37 53.30
CA SER A 520 52.51 4.12 52.77
C SER A 520 52.73 4.59 51.32
N SER A 521 53.84 5.32 51.11
CA SER A 521 54.85 5.26 50.01
C SER A 521 54.61 4.50 48.67
N SER A 522 55.25 4.83 47.54
CA SER A 522 55.93 6.04 46.99
C SER A 522 56.59 5.72 45.63
N GLY A 523 56.57 6.64 44.66
CA GLY A 523 57.33 6.60 43.37
C GLY A 523 56.44 6.94 42.17
N THR A 524 56.75 7.88 41.24
CA THR A 524 57.91 8.06 40.32
C THR A 524 57.97 7.02 39.20
N ASP A 525 57.92 7.30 37.90
CA ASP A 525 57.73 8.54 37.09
C ASP A 525 57.06 8.14 35.73
N SER A 526 56.81 8.95 34.68
CA SER A 526 57.33 10.25 34.19
C SER A 526 56.31 10.94 33.23
N VAL A 527 56.71 12.02 32.53
CA VAL A 527 55.91 12.77 31.52
C VAL A 527 56.74 13.12 30.28
N PRO A 528 56.25 12.84 29.06
CA PRO A 528 56.03 13.89 28.04
C PRO A 528 54.70 13.68 27.26
N THR A 529 53.76 14.63 27.18
CA THR A 529 53.74 15.91 26.44
C THR A 529 53.43 15.79 24.92
N PHE A 530 52.20 16.20 24.59
CA PHE A 530 51.56 16.58 23.30
C PHE A 530 52.40 16.87 22.04
N PRO A 531 51.81 16.70 20.84
CA PRO A 531 51.09 17.84 20.20
C PRO A 531 49.64 17.55 19.75
N ALA A 532 48.94 18.61 19.35
CA ALA A 532 47.54 18.64 18.87
C ALA A 532 47.48 18.73 17.32
N PRO A 533 46.31 18.53 16.66
CA PRO A 533 46.24 18.44 15.19
C PRO A 533 46.37 19.80 14.48
N ILE A 534 46.77 19.76 13.21
CA ILE A 534 46.99 20.93 12.34
C ILE A 534 45.82 21.11 11.37
N ASP A 535 45.32 22.35 11.27
CA ASP A 535 44.39 22.81 10.23
C ASP A 535 45.17 23.50 9.10
N LEU A 536 44.83 23.20 7.83
CA LEU A 536 45.33 23.91 6.65
C LEU A 536 44.26 23.96 5.55
N ARG A 537 43.59 25.11 5.46
CA ARG A 537 42.87 25.54 4.25
C ARG A 537 43.79 26.34 3.31
N ASN A 538 43.34 26.44 2.05
CA ASN A 538 43.92 27.21 0.93
C ASN A 538 45.16 26.61 0.25
N HIS A 539 45.05 26.29 -1.05
CA HIS A 539 45.78 27.02 -2.09
C HIS A 539 45.24 26.73 -3.51
N SER A 540 45.26 27.76 -4.35
CA SER A 540 44.99 27.79 -5.81
C SER A 540 45.27 29.21 -6.33
N PRO A 541 45.37 29.49 -7.65
CA PRO A 541 45.47 28.58 -8.81
C PRO A 541 46.68 28.87 -9.74
N ARG A 542 46.94 28.00 -10.73
CA ARG A 542 47.28 28.40 -12.13
C ARG A 542 47.27 27.23 -13.12
N ALA A 543 46.91 27.52 -14.36
CA ALA A 543 46.94 26.58 -15.51
C ALA A 543 48.24 26.79 -16.34
N PRO A 544 48.50 25.91 -17.35
CA PRO A 544 48.17 26.35 -18.72
C PRO A 544 47.73 25.26 -19.73
N THR A 545 46.74 25.63 -20.57
CA THR A 545 46.58 25.29 -22.02
C THR A 545 46.21 23.84 -22.44
N PRO A 546 45.25 23.65 -23.38
CA PRO A 546 44.74 22.32 -23.79
C PRO A 546 45.38 21.75 -25.07
N LEU A 547 45.08 20.48 -25.38
CA LEU A 547 45.38 19.83 -26.66
C LEU A 547 44.11 19.40 -27.41
N THR A 548 44.17 19.66 -28.71
CA THR A 548 43.16 19.60 -29.78
C THR A 548 42.36 18.30 -29.95
N THR A 549 41.10 18.52 -30.32
CA THR A 549 40.22 17.67 -31.15
C THR A 549 40.89 16.93 -32.31
N TRP A 550 40.36 15.75 -32.65
CA TRP A 550 40.47 15.12 -33.98
C TRP A 550 39.09 15.16 -34.67
N GLU A 551 39.02 15.78 -35.84
CA GLU A 551 37.91 15.64 -36.78
C GLU A 551 38.27 14.56 -37.82
N ALA A 552 37.30 13.72 -38.21
CA ALA A 552 37.43 12.89 -39.40
C ALA A 552 36.69 13.55 -40.58
N ARG A 553 37.43 13.97 -41.62
CA ARG A 553 36.86 14.48 -42.89
C ARG A 553 36.89 13.41 -44.00
N PRO A 554 35.94 13.43 -44.96
CA PRO A 554 35.89 12.50 -46.10
C PRO A 554 36.43 13.09 -47.42
N SER A 555 36.96 12.22 -48.30
CA SER A 555 37.21 12.41 -49.75
C SER A 555 37.92 11.16 -50.35
N GLU A 556 37.98 10.84 -51.65
CA GLU A 556 37.26 11.17 -52.92
C GLU A 556 37.71 10.12 -54.00
N GLU A 557 37.07 9.90 -55.17
CA GLU A 557 35.81 10.43 -55.71
C GLU A 557 34.66 9.40 -55.51
N ALA A 558 34.01 8.66 -56.44
CA ALA A 558 34.00 8.51 -57.91
C ALA A 558 32.66 7.83 -58.34
N THR A 559 32.01 8.00 -59.50
CA THR A 559 32.07 8.95 -60.64
C THR A 559 30.76 8.78 -61.45
N GLY A 560 30.08 9.84 -61.93
CA GLY A 560 29.01 9.72 -62.96
C GLY A 560 27.72 10.53 -62.75
N LEU A 561 27.61 11.70 -63.40
CA LEU A 561 26.43 12.59 -63.50
C LEU A 561 25.91 12.59 -64.96
N PRO A 562 24.64 12.98 -65.29
CA PRO A 562 24.05 14.31 -65.03
C PRO A 562 22.52 14.27 -64.64
N THR A 563 21.73 15.36 -64.44
CA THR A 563 21.80 16.76 -64.92
C THR A 563 20.98 17.75 -64.04
N ALA A 564 21.43 19.02 -63.90
CA ALA A 564 20.69 20.30 -63.65
C ALA A 564 19.56 20.40 -62.56
N ASN A 565 19.65 21.25 -61.51
CA ASN A 565 19.61 22.74 -61.42
C ASN A 565 18.18 23.37 -61.50
N ARG A 566 17.77 24.42 -60.76
CA ARG A 566 18.51 25.46 -59.97
C ARG A 566 17.60 26.32 -59.02
N ILE A 567 18.11 26.78 -57.86
CA ILE A 567 18.02 28.17 -57.25
C ILE A 567 16.63 28.84 -56.95
N SER A 568 16.39 29.68 -55.92
CA SER A 568 17.02 29.95 -54.59
C SER A 568 16.18 30.87 -53.65
N SER A 569 16.59 30.90 -52.38
CA SER A 569 16.42 31.85 -51.22
C SER A 569 16.59 33.38 -51.52
N PRO A 570 16.60 34.36 -50.55
CA PRO A 570 16.60 34.29 -49.05
C PRO A 570 15.86 35.42 -48.23
N SER A 571 16.03 35.42 -46.88
CA SER A 571 16.14 36.59 -45.94
C SER A 571 14.87 37.40 -45.53
N SER A 572 14.83 38.19 -44.43
CA SER A 572 15.43 38.08 -43.06
C SER A 572 14.93 39.18 -42.06
N SER A 573 14.88 38.85 -40.76
CA SER A 573 15.11 39.70 -39.57
C SER A 573 14.10 40.77 -39.04
N ARG A 574 14.01 40.79 -37.69
CA ARG A 574 13.84 41.92 -36.73
C ARG A 574 12.47 42.46 -36.26
N ASP A 575 12.40 42.57 -34.93
CA ASP A 575 11.82 43.58 -34.03
C ASP A 575 10.32 43.97 -34.09
N GLY A 576 9.65 43.92 -32.93
CA GLY A 576 8.28 44.45 -32.71
C GLY A 576 7.73 44.08 -31.33
N ALA A 577 7.27 45.07 -30.54
CA ALA A 577 6.90 44.90 -29.13
C ALA A 577 5.40 45.16 -28.85
N ILE A 578 4.91 44.53 -27.77
CA ILE A 578 3.84 44.96 -26.82
C ILE A 578 2.64 45.74 -27.40
N ALA A 579 1.43 45.17 -27.30
CA ALA A 579 0.19 45.87 -26.89
C ALA A 579 -0.97 44.89 -26.59
N SER A 580 -2.03 45.39 -25.97
CA SER A 580 -3.20 44.61 -25.50
C SER A 580 -4.54 45.15 -26.02
N ALA A 581 -5.58 44.32 -25.81
CA ALA A 581 -6.96 44.68 -25.46
C ALA A 581 -8.07 44.82 -26.53
N THR A 582 -9.24 44.28 -26.13
CA THR A 582 -10.64 44.74 -26.37
C THR A 582 -11.22 44.84 -27.79
N SER A 583 -12.09 43.87 -28.10
CA SER A 583 -13.50 44.03 -28.53
C SER A 583 -13.97 45.29 -29.29
N HIS A 584 -14.66 45.10 -30.42
CA HIS A 584 -16.14 45.25 -30.47
C HIS A 584 -16.82 44.74 -31.76
N VAL A 585 -18.15 44.68 -31.71
CA VAL A 585 -19.13 44.25 -32.72
C VAL A 585 -19.42 45.37 -33.75
N PRO A 586 -19.76 45.02 -35.01
CA PRO A 586 -20.68 45.80 -35.84
C PRO A 586 -21.99 45.03 -36.15
N ALA A 587 -23.08 45.75 -36.41
CA ALA A 587 -24.43 45.20 -36.67
C ALA A 587 -25.25 46.10 -37.64
N SER A 588 -26.49 45.70 -37.97
CA SER A 588 -27.45 46.32 -38.92
C SER A 588 -27.08 46.22 -40.41
N ALA A 589 -27.97 46.12 -41.41
CA ALA A 589 -29.44 45.99 -41.53
C ALA A 589 -29.76 45.61 -43.02
N ASP A 590 -30.94 45.18 -43.51
CA ASP A 590 -32.29 44.79 -43.00
C ASP A 590 -33.00 43.95 -44.13
N GLY A 591 -34.23 43.41 -44.05
CA GLY A 591 -35.26 43.41 -43.00
C GLY A 591 -36.70 43.38 -43.55
N THR A 592 -37.23 42.21 -43.97
CA THR A 592 -38.65 42.02 -44.39
C THR A 592 -39.29 40.76 -43.80
N VAL A 593 -40.62 40.79 -43.62
CA VAL A 593 -41.37 39.87 -42.72
C VAL A 593 -42.58 39.25 -43.40
N GLN A 594 -42.80 37.93 -43.21
CA GLN A 594 -44.13 37.30 -43.29
C GLN A 594 -44.27 36.11 -42.31
N GLY A 595 -45.43 36.05 -41.63
CA GLY A 595 -46.06 34.80 -41.17
C GLY A 595 -45.49 34.06 -39.95
N ILE A 596 -46.05 34.31 -38.76
CA ILE A 596 -46.00 33.37 -37.62
C ILE A 596 -47.40 32.79 -37.39
N PRO A 597 -47.54 31.45 -37.38
CA PRO A 597 -48.58 30.76 -36.62
C PRO A 597 -47.98 29.86 -35.53
N SER A 598 -48.51 29.99 -34.31
CA SER A 598 -48.52 29.04 -33.17
C SER A 598 -47.87 27.66 -33.35
N LEU A 599 -46.98 27.26 -32.41
CA LEU A 599 -46.56 25.87 -32.24
C LEU A 599 -47.76 24.97 -31.88
N PRO A 600 -47.99 23.84 -32.59
CA PRO A 600 -48.76 22.72 -32.10
C PRO A 600 -47.85 21.67 -31.45
N SER A 601 -48.26 21.09 -30.34
CA SER A 601 -47.60 19.93 -29.75
C SER A 601 -47.80 18.68 -30.62
N ARG A 602 -46.72 18.04 -31.07
CA ARG A 602 -46.79 16.65 -31.53
C ARG A 602 -45.47 15.90 -31.42
N GLN A 603 -45.57 14.61 -31.10
CA GLN A 603 -44.52 13.63 -31.37
C GLN A 603 -44.41 13.45 -32.89
N ASP A 604 -43.19 13.32 -33.42
CA ASP A 604 -42.83 12.14 -34.22
C ASP A 604 -41.33 12.08 -34.60
N GLN A 605 -40.75 10.88 -34.40
CA GLN A 605 -39.76 10.19 -35.24
C GLN A 605 -38.55 10.96 -35.82
N VAL A 606 -37.36 10.65 -35.27
CA VAL A 606 -36.10 10.64 -36.04
C VAL A 606 -35.89 9.21 -36.59
N PRO A 607 -35.94 8.98 -37.92
CA PRO A 607 -35.69 7.65 -38.49
C PRO A 607 -34.19 7.34 -38.55
N GLY A 608 -33.76 6.20 -37.99
CA GLY A 608 -32.40 5.68 -38.17
C GLY A 608 -31.87 4.82 -37.02
N LEU A 609 -32.08 5.25 -35.77
CA LEU A 609 -31.47 4.61 -34.58
C LEU A 609 -32.24 3.40 -34.00
N THR A 610 -33.45 3.13 -34.47
CA THR A 610 -34.34 2.15 -33.84
C THR A 610 -34.02 0.69 -34.15
N SER A 611 -33.42 0.36 -35.31
CA SER A 611 -33.27 -1.04 -35.73
C SER A 611 -32.38 -1.85 -34.78
N MET A 612 -31.15 -1.39 -34.53
CA MET A 612 -30.19 -2.09 -33.66
C MET A 612 -30.68 -2.16 -32.20
N SER A 613 -31.31 -1.09 -31.71
CA SER A 613 -31.83 -1.04 -30.34
C SER A 613 -32.92 -2.09 -30.05
N VAL A 614 -33.67 -2.51 -31.09
CA VAL A 614 -34.77 -3.48 -30.95
C VAL A 614 -34.28 -4.93 -30.95
N GLU A 615 -33.14 -5.23 -31.59
CA GLU A 615 -32.50 -6.55 -31.46
C GLU A 615 -31.83 -6.68 -30.08
N TRP A 616 -31.08 -5.66 -29.63
CA TRP A 616 -30.48 -5.69 -28.29
C TRP A 616 -31.52 -5.74 -27.14
N GLN A 617 -32.67 -5.08 -27.31
CA GLN A 617 -33.79 -5.21 -26.36
C GLN A 617 -34.45 -6.60 -26.36
N LYS A 618 -34.34 -7.38 -27.43
CA LYS A 618 -34.75 -8.80 -27.43
C LYS A 618 -33.70 -9.69 -26.79
N GLU A 619 -32.43 -9.48 -27.10
CA GLU A 619 -31.33 -10.35 -26.64
C GLU A 619 -31.06 -10.20 -25.13
N ARG A 620 -31.36 -9.03 -24.55
CA ARG A 620 -31.41 -8.82 -23.09
C ARG A 620 -32.53 -9.61 -22.37
N SER A 621 -33.28 -10.47 -23.07
CA SER A 621 -34.17 -11.46 -22.44
C SER A 621 -33.48 -12.79 -22.07
N HIS A 622 -32.22 -13.00 -22.48
CA HIS A 622 -31.45 -14.21 -22.19
C HIS A 622 -30.58 -14.15 -20.92
N LEU A 623 -30.38 -12.95 -20.36
CA LEU A 623 -29.69 -12.72 -19.08
C LEU A 623 -30.65 -12.01 -18.12
N SER A 624 -30.61 -12.35 -16.83
CA SER A 624 -31.34 -11.57 -15.83
C SER A 624 -30.62 -10.25 -15.55
N VAL A 625 -31.32 -9.29 -14.93
CA VAL A 625 -30.70 -8.04 -14.45
C VAL A 625 -29.64 -8.33 -13.36
N GLU A 626 -29.77 -9.44 -12.64
CA GLU A 626 -28.80 -9.90 -11.65
C GLU A 626 -27.53 -10.44 -12.34
N ASP A 627 -27.66 -11.16 -13.46
CA ASP A 627 -26.52 -11.64 -14.28
C ASP A 627 -25.79 -10.48 -14.98
N ASP A 628 -26.52 -9.50 -15.50
CA ASP A 628 -26.03 -8.27 -16.17
C ASP A 628 -25.04 -7.52 -15.24
N GLU A 629 -25.44 -7.24 -13.99
CA GLU A 629 -24.54 -6.60 -13.02
C GLU A 629 -23.46 -7.57 -12.46
N ALA A 630 -23.78 -8.86 -12.23
CA ALA A 630 -22.81 -9.82 -11.72
C ALA A 630 -21.62 -10.04 -12.66
N LEU A 631 -21.87 -10.16 -13.97
CA LEU A 631 -20.82 -10.34 -14.98
C LEU A 631 -19.91 -9.12 -15.11
N VAL A 632 -20.47 -7.90 -15.08
CA VAL A 632 -19.68 -6.66 -15.02
C VAL A 632 -18.83 -6.61 -13.74
N ASN A 633 -19.39 -6.99 -12.59
CA ASN A 633 -18.65 -7.04 -11.33
C ASN A 633 -17.50 -8.08 -11.38
N LEU A 634 -17.71 -9.24 -12.00
CA LEU A 634 -16.68 -10.27 -12.19
C LEU A 634 -15.53 -9.81 -13.10
N TYR A 635 -15.83 -9.07 -14.18
CA TYR A 635 -14.83 -8.43 -15.03
C TYR A 635 -13.96 -7.43 -14.25
N TYR A 636 -14.58 -6.53 -13.48
CA TYR A 636 -13.85 -5.54 -12.70
C TYR A 636 -13.07 -6.13 -11.52
N ALA A 637 -13.55 -7.24 -10.93
CA ALA A 637 -12.89 -7.88 -9.78
C ALA A 637 -11.66 -8.75 -10.14
N ASN A 638 -11.55 -9.22 -11.40
CA ASN A 638 -10.56 -10.23 -11.81
C ASN A 638 -9.82 -9.94 -13.14
N PHE A 639 -10.23 -8.95 -13.94
CA PHE A 639 -9.62 -8.69 -15.26
C PHE A 639 -9.27 -7.22 -15.51
N HIS A 640 -10.14 -6.26 -15.12
CA HIS A 640 -9.92 -4.84 -15.42
C HIS A 640 -8.57 -4.32 -14.92
N ALA A 641 -8.16 -4.65 -13.68
CA ALA A 641 -6.87 -4.21 -13.12
C ALA A 641 -5.64 -4.68 -13.94
N ALA A 642 -5.77 -5.79 -14.68
CA ALA A 642 -4.71 -6.31 -15.54
C ALA A 642 -4.66 -5.65 -16.93
N HIS A 643 -5.78 -5.08 -17.37
CA HIS A 643 -5.95 -4.43 -18.68
C HIS A 643 -6.84 -3.17 -18.56
N PRO A 644 -6.41 -2.12 -17.80
CA PRO A 644 -7.30 -1.07 -17.28
C PRO A 644 -7.60 0.04 -18.31
N ILE A 645 -8.14 -0.34 -19.46
CA ILE A 645 -8.47 0.57 -20.58
C ILE A 645 -9.86 1.20 -20.49
N LEU A 646 -10.79 0.55 -19.77
CA LEU A 646 -12.15 1.07 -19.53
C LEU A 646 -12.17 1.96 -18.28
N VAL A 647 -13.18 2.83 -18.15
CA VAL A 647 -13.33 3.71 -16.98
C VAL A 647 -13.52 2.91 -15.68
N PRO A 648 -13.29 3.50 -14.49
CA PRO A 648 -13.50 2.83 -13.21
C PRO A 648 -14.93 2.29 -13.03
N ARG A 649 -15.09 1.19 -12.27
CA ARG A 649 -16.37 0.48 -12.08
C ARG A 649 -17.55 1.38 -11.64
N SER A 650 -17.27 2.40 -10.84
CA SER A 650 -18.23 3.40 -10.36
C SER A 650 -18.82 4.26 -11.48
N LEU A 651 -18.11 4.41 -12.59
CA LEU A 651 -18.49 5.26 -13.73
C LEU A 651 -18.90 4.44 -14.96
N TYR A 652 -18.60 3.14 -15.01
CA TYR A 652 -18.94 2.24 -16.12
C TYR A 652 -20.42 2.29 -16.53
N THR A 653 -21.35 2.28 -15.56
CA THR A 653 -22.79 2.33 -15.81
C THR A 653 -23.29 3.70 -16.29
N LEU A 654 -22.52 4.76 -16.05
CA LEU A 654 -22.81 6.12 -16.51
C LEU A 654 -22.20 6.41 -17.90
N GLN A 655 -21.14 5.67 -18.27
CA GLN A 655 -20.44 5.82 -19.53
C GLN A 655 -21.30 5.26 -20.68
N ALA A 656 -21.43 6.04 -21.76
CA ALA A 656 -22.23 5.70 -22.94
C ALA A 656 -21.55 4.67 -23.86
N TYR A 657 -21.10 3.54 -23.29
CA TYR A 657 -20.41 2.48 -24.03
C TYR A 657 -21.33 1.83 -25.09
N PRO A 658 -20.82 1.58 -26.31
CA PRO A 658 -21.54 0.79 -27.31
C PRO A 658 -21.82 -0.64 -26.85
N ASP A 659 -22.93 -1.20 -27.35
CA ASP A 659 -23.46 -2.47 -26.86
C ASP A 659 -22.57 -3.68 -27.18
N TYR A 660 -21.82 -3.66 -28.30
CA TYR A 660 -20.79 -4.66 -28.58
C TYR A 660 -19.66 -4.67 -27.54
N LEU A 661 -19.27 -3.50 -27.01
CA LEU A 661 -18.21 -3.39 -26.00
C LEU A 661 -18.73 -3.83 -24.62
N LYS A 662 -19.98 -3.50 -24.29
CA LYS A 662 -20.67 -4.09 -23.13
C LYS A 662 -20.69 -5.62 -23.24
N LEU A 663 -20.99 -6.18 -24.41
CA LEU A 663 -21.04 -7.64 -24.60
C LEU A 663 -19.67 -8.30 -24.43
N VAL A 664 -18.58 -7.66 -24.89
CA VAL A 664 -17.21 -8.11 -24.59
C VAL A 664 -16.95 -8.14 -23.08
N VAL A 665 -17.35 -7.10 -22.33
CA VAL A 665 -17.22 -7.09 -20.86
C VAL A 665 -17.99 -8.24 -20.21
N HIS A 666 -19.22 -8.54 -20.64
CA HIS A 666 -19.99 -9.68 -20.17
C HIS A 666 -19.32 -11.02 -20.48
N PHE A 667 -18.79 -11.18 -21.70
CA PHE A 667 -18.06 -12.37 -22.11
C PHE A 667 -16.78 -12.57 -21.28
N VAL A 668 -16.01 -11.52 -20.98
CA VAL A 668 -14.83 -11.65 -20.10
C VAL A 668 -15.25 -11.95 -18.65
N GLY A 669 -16.31 -11.30 -18.14
CA GLY A 669 -16.90 -11.62 -16.83
C GLY A 669 -17.36 -13.07 -16.71
N SER A 670 -17.89 -13.65 -17.79
CA SER A 670 -18.40 -15.03 -17.80
C SER A 670 -17.31 -16.10 -17.65
N GLN A 671 -16.03 -15.80 -17.93
CA GLN A 671 -14.92 -16.73 -17.65
C GLN A 671 -14.69 -16.92 -16.13
N PHE A 672 -15.28 -16.07 -15.29
CA PHE A 672 -15.23 -16.16 -13.83
C PHE A 672 -16.60 -16.51 -13.21
N SER A 673 -17.63 -16.75 -14.03
CA SER A 673 -18.97 -17.11 -13.57
C SER A 673 -19.15 -18.62 -13.45
N SER A 674 -19.95 -19.04 -12.47
CA SER A 674 -20.46 -20.42 -12.35
C SER A 674 -21.91 -20.57 -12.83
N THR A 675 -22.60 -19.47 -13.16
CA THR A 675 -24.01 -19.45 -13.58
C THR A 675 -24.20 -19.27 -15.08
N VAL A 676 -23.33 -18.48 -15.74
CA VAL A 676 -23.45 -18.13 -17.16
C VAL A 676 -22.32 -18.75 -17.96
N SER A 677 -22.66 -19.53 -18.99
CA SER A 677 -21.65 -20.14 -19.88
C SER A 677 -21.03 -19.11 -20.82
N SER A 678 -19.70 -19.06 -20.83
CA SER A 678 -18.92 -18.21 -21.74
C SER A 678 -19.00 -18.64 -23.20
N ASP A 679 -19.28 -19.92 -23.47
CA ASP A 679 -19.39 -20.45 -24.84
C ASP A 679 -20.64 -19.91 -25.55
N THR A 680 -21.71 -19.64 -24.81
CA THR A 680 -22.94 -19.03 -25.32
C THR A 680 -22.70 -17.58 -25.77
N LEU A 681 -21.87 -16.83 -25.04
CA LEU A 681 -21.55 -15.43 -25.36
C LEU A 681 -20.48 -15.30 -26.46
N PHE A 682 -19.59 -16.28 -26.61
CA PHE A 682 -18.48 -16.26 -27.59
C PHE A 682 -18.96 -16.01 -29.03
N GLY A 683 -19.98 -16.76 -29.48
CA GLY A 683 -20.52 -16.61 -30.83
C GLY A 683 -21.18 -15.25 -31.06
N LEU A 684 -21.94 -14.76 -30.08
CA LEU A 684 -22.64 -13.47 -30.16
C LEU A 684 -21.65 -12.28 -30.16
N VAL A 685 -20.59 -12.33 -29.35
CA VAL A 685 -19.52 -11.31 -29.40
C VAL A 685 -18.82 -11.32 -30.75
N THR A 686 -18.52 -12.49 -31.30
CA THR A 686 -17.85 -12.61 -32.61
C THR A 686 -18.67 -11.95 -33.72
N ASP A 687 -19.98 -12.21 -33.76
CA ASP A 687 -20.91 -11.58 -34.71
C ASP A 687 -21.04 -10.06 -34.49
N GLN A 688 -21.32 -9.62 -33.26
CA GLN A 688 -21.53 -8.20 -32.95
C GLN A 688 -20.28 -7.33 -33.17
N VAL A 689 -19.08 -7.83 -32.84
CA VAL A 689 -17.81 -7.13 -33.11
C VAL A 689 -17.49 -7.08 -34.61
N SER A 690 -17.90 -8.08 -35.38
CA SER A 690 -17.74 -8.10 -36.84
C SER A 690 -18.73 -7.17 -37.55
N LYS A 691 -19.98 -7.09 -37.06
CA LYS A 691 -20.98 -6.12 -37.54
C LYS A 691 -20.53 -4.68 -37.30
N ALA A 692 -20.07 -4.38 -36.08
CA ALA A 692 -19.56 -3.05 -35.71
C ALA A 692 -18.33 -2.61 -36.52
N GLU A 693 -17.56 -3.54 -37.11
CA GLU A 693 -16.44 -3.25 -38.01
C GLU A 693 -16.89 -2.89 -39.44
N ALA A 694 -18.07 -3.33 -39.87
CA ALA A 694 -18.68 -2.95 -41.15
C ALA A 694 -19.43 -1.62 -41.09
N GLU A 695 -19.69 -1.07 -39.89
CA GLU A 695 -20.45 0.16 -39.67
C GLU A 695 -19.52 1.38 -39.51
N ASP A 696 -19.45 2.23 -40.54
CA ASP A 696 -18.66 3.47 -40.52
C ASP A 696 -19.33 4.59 -39.71
N THR A 697 -19.56 4.34 -38.41
CA THR A 697 -20.15 5.30 -37.47
C THR A 697 -19.08 6.27 -36.94
N PRO A 698 -19.20 7.59 -37.19
CA PRO A 698 -18.22 8.57 -36.70
C PRO A 698 -18.16 8.61 -35.18
N GLY A 699 -16.94 8.60 -34.63
CA GLY A 699 -16.68 8.76 -33.19
C GLY A 699 -16.73 7.48 -32.35
N THR A 700 -17.30 6.37 -32.83
CA THR A 700 -17.35 5.11 -32.05
C THR A 700 -16.18 4.17 -32.29
N LYS A 701 -15.39 4.36 -33.36
CA LYS A 701 -14.27 3.46 -33.74
C LYS A 701 -13.25 3.18 -32.62
N PHE A 702 -13.02 4.11 -31.67
CA PHE A 702 -12.13 3.84 -30.54
C PHE A 702 -12.70 2.81 -29.54
N HIS A 703 -14.02 2.77 -29.35
CA HIS A 703 -14.68 1.73 -28.55
C HIS A 703 -14.58 0.36 -29.26
N LEU A 704 -14.58 0.32 -30.59
CA LEU A 704 -14.34 -0.92 -31.35
C LEU A 704 -12.90 -1.42 -31.17
N VAL A 705 -11.91 -0.52 -31.12
CA VAL A 705 -10.53 -0.87 -30.75
C VAL A 705 -10.49 -1.48 -29.33
N GLN A 706 -11.15 -0.86 -28.35
CA GLN A 706 -11.24 -1.41 -26.98
C GLN A 706 -11.90 -2.81 -26.95
N ALA A 707 -12.99 -2.98 -27.71
CA ALA A 707 -13.71 -4.25 -27.80
C ALA A 707 -12.85 -5.36 -28.42
N LYS A 708 -12.23 -5.10 -29.59
CA LYS A 708 -11.33 -6.07 -30.25
C LYS A 708 -10.12 -6.38 -29.38
N LEU A 709 -9.52 -5.41 -28.69
CA LEU A 709 -8.39 -5.63 -27.78
C LEU A 709 -8.76 -6.58 -26.63
N LEU A 710 -9.77 -6.23 -25.82
CA LEU A 710 -10.19 -7.06 -24.68
C LEU A 710 -10.65 -8.47 -25.13
N PHE A 711 -11.35 -8.55 -26.27
CA PHE A 711 -11.76 -9.82 -26.85
C PHE A 711 -10.55 -10.66 -27.29
N SER A 712 -9.55 -10.09 -27.97
CA SER A 712 -8.35 -10.80 -28.41
C SER A 712 -7.58 -11.45 -27.25
N ILE A 713 -7.44 -10.73 -26.12
CA ILE A 713 -6.77 -11.24 -24.91
C ILE A 713 -7.55 -12.40 -24.30
N ALA A 714 -8.88 -12.26 -24.20
CA ALA A 714 -9.75 -13.29 -23.63
C ALA A 714 -9.84 -14.56 -24.50
N ILE A 715 -9.88 -14.45 -25.83
CA ILE A 715 -9.94 -15.62 -26.72
C ILE A 715 -8.58 -16.30 -26.87
N HIS A 716 -7.47 -15.55 -26.74
CA HIS A 716 -6.13 -16.13 -26.56
C HIS A 716 -6.07 -17.01 -25.30
N ALA A 717 -6.59 -16.51 -24.17
CA ALA A 717 -6.65 -17.24 -22.91
C ALA A 717 -7.63 -18.44 -22.93
N ARG A 718 -8.56 -18.46 -23.91
CA ARG A 718 -9.41 -19.61 -24.27
C ARG A 718 -8.77 -20.57 -25.29
N ASN A 719 -7.52 -20.36 -25.69
CA ASN A 719 -6.77 -21.18 -26.64
C ASN A 719 -7.23 -21.07 -28.11
N GLU A 720 -8.04 -20.07 -28.49
CA GLU A 720 -8.36 -19.77 -29.90
C GLU A 720 -7.29 -18.82 -30.48
N ILE A 721 -6.08 -19.36 -30.65
CA ILE A 721 -4.86 -18.58 -30.92
C ILE A 721 -4.87 -17.89 -32.31
N PRO A 722 -5.26 -18.55 -33.42
CA PRO A 722 -5.35 -17.88 -34.73
C PRO A 722 -6.33 -16.70 -34.71
N GLU A 723 -7.51 -16.90 -34.12
CA GLU A 723 -8.58 -15.93 -34.00
C GLU A 723 -8.13 -14.74 -33.13
N SER A 724 -7.48 -15.00 -31.99
CA SER A 724 -6.89 -13.93 -31.15
C SER A 724 -5.88 -13.06 -31.92
N THR A 725 -5.11 -13.68 -32.81
CA THR A 725 -4.07 -13.00 -33.60
C THR A 725 -4.70 -12.13 -34.68
N ALA A 726 -5.74 -12.61 -35.36
CA ALA A 726 -6.46 -11.85 -36.37
C ALA A 726 -7.20 -10.64 -35.76
N VAL A 727 -7.92 -10.83 -34.66
CA VAL A 727 -8.66 -9.76 -33.97
C VAL A 727 -7.71 -8.68 -33.43
N LEU A 728 -6.55 -9.06 -32.88
CA LEU A 728 -5.53 -8.11 -32.42
C LEU A 728 -4.93 -7.32 -33.59
N ALA A 729 -4.60 -7.98 -34.71
CA ALA A 729 -4.07 -7.32 -35.89
C ALA A 729 -5.07 -6.30 -36.48
N GLN A 730 -6.37 -6.62 -36.48
CA GLN A 730 -7.44 -5.67 -36.81
C GLN A 730 -7.49 -4.49 -35.82
N ALA A 731 -7.44 -4.76 -34.51
CA ALA A 731 -7.46 -3.71 -33.48
C ALA A 731 -6.31 -2.70 -33.63
N VAL A 732 -5.09 -3.21 -33.87
CA VAL A 732 -3.90 -2.37 -34.11
C VAL A 732 -4.02 -1.61 -35.43
N SER A 733 -4.47 -2.25 -36.52
CA SER A 733 -4.66 -1.59 -37.81
C SER A 733 -5.67 -0.44 -37.72
N LEU A 734 -6.81 -0.67 -37.07
CA LEU A 734 -7.85 0.33 -36.84
C LEU A 734 -7.35 1.49 -35.94
N ALA A 735 -6.59 1.18 -34.89
CA ALA A 735 -6.01 2.20 -34.02
C ALA A 735 -4.96 3.07 -34.72
N LEU A 736 -4.23 2.50 -35.69
CA LEU A 736 -3.32 3.24 -36.56
C LEU A 736 -4.09 4.10 -37.56
N GLU A 737 -5.11 3.54 -38.24
CA GLU A 737 -5.99 4.24 -39.20
C GLU A 737 -6.62 5.50 -38.58
N ILE A 738 -7.27 5.37 -37.42
CA ILE A 738 -7.95 6.49 -36.76
C ILE A 738 -7.00 7.43 -36.02
N GLY A 739 -5.70 7.11 -35.96
CA GLY A 739 -4.67 7.99 -35.40
C GLY A 739 -4.50 7.92 -33.88
N MET A 740 -4.95 6.86 -33.19
CA MET A 740 -4.78 6.70 -31.72
C MET A 740 -3.33 6.81 -31.26
N HIS A 741 -2.40 6.47 -32.15
CA HIS A 741 -0.95 6.57 -31.96
C HIS A 741 -0.41 8.01 -31.93
N LYS A 742 -1.26 9.05 -32.04
CA LYS A 742 -0.87 10.47 -31.98
C LYS A 742 -1.40 11.20 -30.75
N LYS A 743 -0.59 12.09 -30.17
CA LYS A 743 -0.90 12.91 -28.98
C LYS A 743 -2.18 13.73 -29.11
N SER A 744 -2.53 14.16 -30.32
CA SER A 744 -3.75 14.92 -30.61
C SER A 744 -5.03 14.08 -30.49
N PHE A 745 -4.98 12.77 -30.71
CA PHE A 745 -6.19 11.94 -30.80
C PHE A 745 -7.05 11.98 -29.52
N PRO A 746 -6.52 11.76 -28.31
CA PRO A 746 -7.32 11.86 -27.09
C PRO A 746 -7.97 13.25 -26.92
N ILE A 747 -7.23 14.31 -27.26
CA ILE A 747 -7.66 15.71 -27.10
C ILE A 747 -8.80 16.06 -28.08
N VAL A 748 -8.77 15.49 -29.29
CA VAL A 748 -9.80 15.70 -30.33
C VAL A 748 -11.06 14.88 -30.06
N HIS A 749 -10.92 13.65 -29.55
CA HIS A 749 -12.03 12.68 -29.47
C HIS A 749 -12.63 12.49 -28.08
N GLY A 750 -11.89 12.71 -26.99
CA GLY A 750 -12.31 12.39 -25.61
C GLY A 750 -13.30 13.36 -24.98
N THR A 751 -14.28 13.87 -25.74
CA THR A 751 -15.46 14.68 -25.32
C THR A 751 -15.24 15.88 -24.37
N ARG A 752 -13.98 16.31 -24.12
CA ARG A 752 -13.54 17.16 -22.99
C ARG A 752 -13.59 16.48 -21.61
N SER A 753 -13.78 15.17 -21.56
CA SER A 753 -13.61 14.33 -20.38
C SER A 753 -12.15 13.89 -20.26
N ALA A 754 -11.44 14.42 -19.26
CA ALA A 754 -10.06 14.01 -18.96
C ALA A 754 -9.92 12.49 -18.66
N LEU A 755 -11.03 11.84 -18.26
CA LEU A 755 -11.16 10.40 -18.03
C LEU A 755 -11.33 9.59 -19.34
N GLU A 756 -11.97 10.15 -20.36
CA GLU A 756 -11.98 9.52 -21.69
C GLU A 756 -10.62 9.68 -22.37
N GLU A 757 -10.00 10.86 -22.28
CA GLU A 757 -8.60 11.03 -22.70
C GLU A 757 -7.68 10.04 -21.97
N GLU A 758 -7.93 9.87 -20.67
CA GLU A 758 -7.61 8.75 -19.78
C GLU A 758 -7.49 7.37 -20.50
N SER A 759 -8.69 6.81 -20.66
CA SER A 759 -9.05 5.56 -21.34
C SER A 759 -8.43 5.43 -22.74
N MET A 760 -8.43 6.50 -23.56
CA MET A 760 -7.86 6.48 -24.91
C MET A 760 -6.34 6.27 -24.93
N ARG A 761 -5.59 6.95 -24.04
CA ARG A 761 -4.13 6.72 -23.92
C ARG A 761 -3.83 5.32 -23.41
N ARG A 762 -4.56 4.87 -22.39
CA ARG A 762 -4.43 3.51 -21.84
C ARG A 762 -4.72 2.44 -22.89
N THR A 763 -5.71 2.65 -23.76
CA THR A 763 -6.01 1.76 -24.89
C THR A 763 -4.84 1.66 -25.87
N TRP A 764 -4.22 2.78 -26.25
CA TRP A 764 -3.04 2.75 -27.14
C TRP A 764 -1.85 2.02 -26.49
N TRP A 765 -1.56 2.30 -25.22
CA TRP A 765 -0.44 1.65 -24.54
C TRP A 765 -0.71 0.18 -24.19
N GLU A 766 -1.96 -0.22 -24.00
CA GLU A 766 -2.35 -1.62 -23.85
C GLU A 766 -2.27 -2.39 -25.18
N LEU A 767 -2.61 -1.76 -26.32
CA LEU A 767 -2.30 -2.30 -27.65
C LEU A 767 -0.79 -2.50 -27.81
N TYR A 768 0.03 -1.50 -27.46
CA TYR A 768 1.49 -1.60 -27.55
C TYR A 768 2.04 -2.78 -26.74
N VAL A 769 1.56 -2.96 -25.50
CA VAL A 769 1.94 -4.09 -24.64
C VAL A 769 1.48 -5.43 -25.24
N THR A 770 0.25 -5.50 -25.73
CA THR A 770 -0.37 -6.73 -26.24
C THR A 770 0.20 -7.18 -27.58
N ASP A 771 0.37 -6.27 -28.55
CA ASP A 771 1.02 -6.53 -29.84
C ASP A 771 2.48 -6.96 -29.62
N GLY A 772 3.21 -6.31 -28.71
CA GLY A 772 4.59 -6.66 -28.37
C GLY A 772 4.76 -8.02 -27.72
N PHE A 773 3.87 -8.41 -26.79
CA PHE A 773 3.93 -9.73 -26.17
C PHE A 773 3.46 -10.84 -27.13
N MET A 774 2.40 -10.61 -27.89
CA MET A 774 1.91 -11.56 -28.90
C MET A 774 2.92 -11.77 -30.03
N ALA A 775 3.63 -10.72 -30.45
CA ALA A 775 4.74 -10.82 -31.38
C ALA A 775 5.87 -11.71 -30.85
N ALA A 776 6.18 -11.64 -29.55
CA ALA A 776 7.17 -12.51 -28.93
C ALA A 776 6.76 -13.99 -28.95
N LEU A 777 5.50 -14.29 -28.61
CA LEU A 777 4.94 -15.65 -28.71
C LEU A 777 4.99 -16.17 -30.16
N GLN A 778 4.79 -15.29 -31.14
CA GLN A 778 4.78 -15.59 -32.59
C GLN A 778 6.16 -15.51 -33.27
N ARG A 779 7.26 -15.35 -32.50
CA ARG A 779 8.64 -15.11 -33.00
C ARG A 779 8.82 -13.95 -33.99
N LYS A 780 7.90 -12.99 -34.04
CA LYS A 780 8.04 -11.82 -34.93
C LYS A 780 9.22 -10.95 -34.44
N PRO A 781 10.14 -10.52 -35.33
CA PRO A 781 11.31 -9.73 -34.94
C PRO A 781 10.97 -8.28 -34.55
N SER A 782 9.76 -7.82 -34.86
CA SER A 782 9.20 -6.51 -34.47
C SER A 782 7.67 -6.58 -34.51
N PHE A 783 7.01 -5.51 -34.08
CA PHE A 783 5.54 -5.41 -34.02
C PHE A 783 5.04 -4.02 -34.43
N HIS A 784 3.80 -3.94 -34.89
CA HIS A 784 3.27 -2.77 -35.60
C HIS A 784 3.23 -1.52 -34.70
N CYS A 785 2.79 -1.69 -33.44
CA CYS A 785 2.80 -0.60 -32.45
C CYS A 785 4.22 -0.10 -32.10
N HIS A 786 5.28 -0.88 -32.33
CA HIS A 786 6.67 -0.44 -32.15
C HIS A 786 7.22 0.29 -33.37
N THR A 787 6.82 -0.13 -34.58
CA THR A 787 7.22 0.52 -35.84
C THR A 787 6.47 1.82 -36.14
N ALA A 788 5.37 2.09 -35.43
CA ALA A 788 4.59 3.32 -35.56
C ALA A 788 5.25 4.49 -34.82
N ASP A 789 5.50 5.59 -35.53
CA ASP A 789 5.93 6.86 -34.95
C ASP A 789 4.86 7.40 -33.99
N SER A 790 5.07 7.30 -32.68
CA SER A 790 4.07 7.62 -31.66
C SER A 790 4.56 8.66 -30.65
N ASP A 791 3.80 9.74 -30.51
CA ASP A 791 4.04 10.83 -29.55
C ASP A 791 3.02 10.86 -28.39
N VAL A 792 2.24 9.78 -28.24
CA VAL A 792 1.23 9.64 -27.17
C VAL A 792 1.90 9.75 -25.81
N LEU A 793 1.31 10.55 -24.92
CA LEU A 793 1.80 10.72 -23.56
C LEU A 793 1.59 9.44 -22.72
N LEU A 794 2.40 9.25 -21.70
CA LEU A 794 2.36 8.07 -20.85
C LEU A 794 1.10 8.07 -19.94
N PRO A 795 0.56 6.90 -19.57
CA PRO A 795 -0.60 6.82 -18.67
C PRO A 795 -0.28 7.32 -17.27
N CYS A 796 -1.29 7.78 -16.53
CA CYS A 796 -1.14 8.12 -15.11
C CYS A 796 -1.12 6.87 -14.21
N ASP A 797 -0.73 7.04 -12.93
CA ASP A 797 -0.80 5.97 -11.93
C ASP A 797 -2.23 5.47 -11.69
N GLU A 798 -2.36 4.21 -11.26
CA GLU A 798 -3.65 3.54 -11.19
C GLU A 798 -4.60 4.15 -10.17
N SER A 799 -4.10 4.64 -9.03
CA SER A 799 -4.92 5.38 -8.07
C SER A 799 -5.51 6.65 -8.70
N SER A 800 -4.71 7.41 -9.46
CA SER A 800 -5.18 8.61 -10.14
C SER A 800 -6.22 8.31 -11.22
N TYR A 801 -6.11 7.18 -11.92
CA TYR A 801 -7.13 6.76 -12.89
C TYR A 801 -8.42 6.31 -12.20
N MET A 802 -8.31 5.52 -11.13
CA MET A 802 -9.45 5.00 -10.36
C MET A 802 -10.20 6.07 -9.57
N GLU A 803 -9.51 7.12 -9.12
CA GLU A 803 -10.08 8.30 -8.46
C GLU A 803 -10.53 9.39 -9.44
N GLY A 804 -10.16 9.29 -10.74
CA GLY A 804 -10.44 10.32 -11.75
C GLY A 804 -9.63 11.62 -11.59
N LEU A 805 -8.53 11.57 -10.83
CA LEU A 805 -7.71 12.74 -10.47
C LEU A 805 -6.50 12.89 -11.41
N PHE A 806 -6.70 13.64 -12.50
CA PHE A 806 -5.67 13.87 -13.52
C PHE A 806 -4.88 15.16 -13.29
N THR A 807 -3.55 15.06 -13.36
CA THR A 807 -2.66 16.23 -13.43
C THR A 807 -2.68 16.86 -14.82
N ASN A 808 -2.51 18.18 -14.88
CA ASN A 808 -2.37 18.91 -16.15
C ASN A 808 -1.06 18.58 -16.86
N GLU A 809 -0.01 18.30 -16.10
CA GLU A 809 1.27 17.80 -16.63
C GLU A 809 1.21 16.28 -16.76
N ARG A 810 1.24 15.80 -18.02
CA ARG A 810 1.33 14.39 -18.38
C ARG A 810 2.66 14.15 -19.09
N GLN A 811 3.39 13.13 -18.67
CA GLN A 811 4.78 12.89 -19.10
C GLN A 811 4.86 12.25 -20.49
N SER A 812 5.95 12.53 -21.20
CA SER A 812 6.28 11.93 -22.50
C SER A 812 7.29 10.78 -22.38
N LEU A 813 7.33 9.93 -23.41
CA LEU A 813 8.32 8.84 -23.50
C LEU A 813 9.76 9.36 -23.48
N ALA A 814 10.02 10.54 -24.07
CA ALA A 814 11.31 11.19 -24.04
C ALA A 814 11.74 11.62 -22.63
N GLN A 815 10.80 12.09 -21.79
CA GLN A 815 11.08 12.37 -20.37
C GLN A 815 11.35 11.09 -19.58
N PHE A 816 10.65 9.99 -19.88
CA PHE A 816 10.92 8.69 -19.25
C PHE A 816 12.31 8.18 -19.58
N ASP A 817 12.78 8.32 -20.82
CA ASP A 817 14.15 7.92 -21.19
C ASP A 817 15.21 8.87 -20.61
N ALA A 818 14.92 10.18 -20.52
CA ALA A 818 15.82 11.17 -19.92
C ALA A 818 15.98 11.02 -18.39
N ARG A 819 15.00 10.41 -17.68
CA ARG A 819 14.97 10.34 -16.20
C ARG A 819 16.24 9.76 -15.57
N ILE A 820 16.94 8.88 -16.28
CA ILE A 820 18.17 8.21 -15.82
C ILE A 820 19.35 9.20 -15.67
N TYR A 821 19.25 10.37 -16.33
CA TYR A 821 20.25 11.44 -16.33
C TYR A 821 19.74 12.72 -15.63
N SER A 822 18.67 12.61 -14.84
CA SER A 822 18.09 13.71 -14.07
C SER A 822 18.75 13.83 -12.70
N ASP A 823 19.10 15.06 -12.29
CA ASP A 823 19.55 15.35 -10.91
C ASP A 823 18.40 15.20 -9.88
N GLU A 824 17.15 15.24 -10.33
CA GLU A 824 15.93 15.09 -9.51
C GLU A 824 15.23 13.74 -9.77
N GLU A 825 14.68 13.11 -8.73
CA GLU A 825 13.92 11.84 -8.82
C GLU A 825 12.53 12.06 -9.43
N ILE A 826 12.45 12.07 -10.77
CA ILE A 826 11.20 12.21 -11.51
C ILE A 826 10.41 10.90 -11.42
N ILE A 827 9.33 10.91 -10.64
CA ILE A 827 8.39 9.77 -10.49
C ILE A 827 7.60 9.56 -11.78
N PHE A 828 7.49 8.30 -12.24
CA PHE A 828 6.64 7.89 -13.37
C PHE A 828 5.58 6.87 -12.94
N SER A 829 4.54 6.64 -13.75
CA SER A 829 3.51 5.66 -13.39
C SER A 829 4.00 4.21 -13.47
N SER A 830 3.43 3.28 -12.69
CA SER A 830 3.74 1.85 -12.82
C SER A 830 3.44 1.29 -14.23
N PHE A 831 2.44 1.87 -14.92
CA PHE A 831 2.17 1.61 -16.34
C PHE A 831 3.35 2.03 -17.24
N SER A 832 3.99 3.17 -16.97
CA SER A 832 5.21 3.62 -17.69
C SER A 832 6.35 2.61 -17.60
N TYR A 833 6.52 1.98 -16.43
CA TYR A 833 7.53 0.93 -16.22
C TYR A 833 7.21 -0.36 -16.99
N ARG A 834 5.94 -0.76 -17.05
CA ARG A 834 5.43 -1.87 -17.89
C ARG A 834 5.66 -1.61 -19.38
N ILE A 835 5.39 -0.40 -19.87
CA ILE A 835 5.72 0.04 -21.24
C ILE A 835 7.24 -0.03 -21.48
N GLY A 836 8.04 0.43 -20.51
CA GLY A 836 9.50 0.33 -20.54
C GLY A 836 10.01 -1.11 -20.67
N ALA A 837 9.39 -2.07 -19.96
CA ALA A 837 9.72 -3.48 -20.09
C ALA A 837 9.41 -4.05 -21.48
N VAL A 838 8.26 -3.69 -22.09
CA VAL A 838 7.94 -4.13 -23.47
C VAL A 838 8.79 -3.41 -24.53
N ARG A 839 9.32 -2.21 -24.26
CA ARG A 839 10.36 -1.58 -25.09
C ARG A 839 11.71 -2.31 -25.01
N LEU A 840 12.03 -2.97 -23.90
CA LEU A 840 13.15 -3.90 -23.83
C LEU A 840 12.84 -5.23 -24.53
N LEU A 841 11.60 -5.73 -24.46
CA LEU A 841 11.16 -6.89 -25.26
C LEU A 841 11.33 -6.65 -26.76
N ALA A 842 10.91 -5.48 -27.27
CA ALA A 842 11.12 -5.10 -28.68
C ALA A 842 12.59 -5.21 -29.12
N ARG A 843 13.53 -4.72 -28.26
CA ARG A 843 14.97 -4.84 -28.50
C ARG A 843 15.45 -6.30 -28.47
N VAL A 844 14.92 -7.13 -27.57
CA VAL A 844 15.20 -8.58 -27.54
C VAL A 844 14.71 -9.25 -28.82
N LEU A 845 13.49 -8.98 -29.29
CA LEU A 845 12.92 -9.61 -30.49
C LEU A 845 13.75 -9.33 -31.76
N ALA A 846 14.26 -8.12 -31.91
CA ALA A 846 15.11 -7.73 -33.03
C ALA A 846 16.44 -8.52 -33.11
N ILE A 847 16.89 -9.12 -32.00
CA ILE A 847 18.14 -9.91 -31.92
C ILE A 847 17.94 -11.36 -31.47
N ALA A 848 16.72 -11.79 -31.17
CA ALA A 848 16.50 -13.05 -30.47
C ALA A 848 16.98 -14.28 -31.27
N TRP A 849 16.82 -14.20 -32.60
CA TRP A 849 16.94 -15.32 -33.55
C TRP A 849 18.00 -15.12 -34.64
N THR A 850 18.78 -14.04 -34.59
CA THR A 850 19.84 -13.74 -35.57
C THR A 850 21.16 -14.43 -35.20
N HIS A 851 21.71 -15.19 -36.15
CA HIS A 851 22.91 -16.01 -35.93
C HIS A 851 24.22 -15.21 -35.97
N ASP A 852 24.37 -14.29 -36.94
CA ASP A 852 25.58 -13.51 -37.18
C ASP A 852 25.59 -12.18 -36.39
N LEU A 853 25.28 -12.24 -35.09
CA LEU A 853 25.34 -11.08 -34.20
C LEU A 853 26.76 -10.86 -33.68
N ASP A 854 27.21 -9.61 -33.75
CA ASP A 854 28.28 -9.12 -32.89
C ASP A 854 27.86 -9.22 -31.41
N GLU A 855 28.78 -9.75 -30.60
CA GLU A 855 28.57 -10.07 -29.19
C GLU A 855 28.00 -8.90 -28.38
N ASP A 856 28.44 -7.69 -28.69
CA ASP A 856 28.13 -6.50 -27.90
C ASP A 856 26.64 -6.14 -27.95
N HIS A 857 25.92 -6.51 -29.01
CA HIS A 857 24.46 -6.33 -29.09
C HIS A 857 23.72 -7.11 -27.99
N VAL A 858 24.16 -8.35 -27.70
CA VAL A 858 23.59 -9.16 -26.61
C VAL A 858 23.95 -8.54 -25.26
N LYS A 859 25.22 -8.16 -25.06
CA LYS A 859 25.71 -7.54 -23.80
C LYS A 859 24.99 -6.23 -23.49
N ILE A 860 24.71 -5.40 -24.50
CA ILE A 860 24.00 -4.11 -24.40
C ILE A 860 22.53 -4.29 -24.00
N ILE A 861 21.87 -5.36 -24.44
CA ILE A 861 20.46 -5.63 -24.10
C ILE A 861 20.35 -6.34 -22.75
N ASP A 862 21.21 -7.31 -22.47
CA ASP A 862 21.38 -7.97 -21.16
C ASP A 862 21.62 -6.95 -20.04
N SER A 863 22.53 -6.00 -20.29
CA SER A 863 22.82 -4.89 -19.36
C SER A 863 21.62 -3.93 -19.17
N ALA A 864 20.81 -3.69 -20.21
CA ALA A 864 19.59 -2.88 -20.09
C ALA A 864 18.46 -3.61 -19.33
N LEU A 865 18.37 -4.94 -19.44
CA LEU A 865 17.46 -5.78 -18.66
C LEU A 865 17.88 -5.82 -17.18
N ALA A 866 19.18 -5.97 -16.90
CA ALA A 866 19.74 -5.92 -15.55
C ALA A 866 19.56 -4.54 -14.89
N ALA A 867 19.65 -3.45 -15.66
CA ALA A 867 19.50 -2.09 -15.14
C ALA A 867 18.04 -1.67 -14.87
N TRP A 868 17.03 -2.27 -15.54
CA TRP A 868 15.62 -1.91 -15.38
C TRP A 868 15.13 -1.84 -13.91
N PRO A 869 15.36 -2.85 -13.03
CA PRO A 869 14.92 -2.77 -11.63
C PRO A 869 15.64 -1.70 -10.81
N HIS A 870 16.84 -1.29 -11.22
CA HIS A 870 17.60 -0.21 -10.60
C HIS A 870 17.18 1.19 -11.08
N HIS A 871 16.32 1.26 -12.11
CA HIS A 871 15.75 2.51 -12.63
C HIS A 871 14.27 2.70 -12.26
N LEU A 872 13.78 1.97 -11.24
CA LEU A 872 12.48 2.15 -10.60
C LEU A 872 12.56 3.24 -9.53
N ASP A 873 11.49 4.03 -9.35
CA ASP A 873 11.37 4.97 -8.22
C ASP A 873 11.46 4.22 -6.88
N LYS A 874 11.94 4.87 -5.81
CA LYS A 874 11.98 4.24 -4.46
C LYS A 874 10.61 3.76 -3.95
N ALA A 875 9.52 4.34 -4.47
CA ALA A 875 8.15 3.93 -4.16
C ALA A 875 7.70 2.65 -4.90
N LYS A 876 8.50 2.13 -5.84
CA LYS A 876 8.21 0.97 -6.71
C LYS A 876 9.27 -0.14 -6.61
N THR A 877 10.36 0.07 -5.89
CA THR A 877 11.34 -1.00 -5.62
C THR A 877 10.81 -2.09 -4.69
N ASP A 878 9.77 -1.80 -3.89
CA ASP A 878 9.10 -2.77 -3.00
C ASP A 878 7.81 -3.35 -3.61
N MET A 879 7.95 -4.51 -4.26
CA MET A 879 6.83 -5.30 -4.78
C MET A 879 6.05 -6.08 -3.70
N CYS A 880 6.46 -6.11 -2.43
CA CYS A 880 5.84 -6.96 -1.39
C CYS A 880 4.41 -6.54 -1.02
N ASN A 881 3.91 -5.41 -1.53
CA ASN A 881 2.54 -4.94 -1.36
C ASN A 881 1.52 -5.71 -2.23
N GLY A 882 1.94 -6.39 -3.30
CA GLY A 882 1.10 -7.26 -4.15
C GLY A 882 0.04 -6.58 -5.03
N GLU A 883 -0.49 -5.42 -4.64
CA GLU A 883 -1.65 -4.76 -5.29
C GLU A 883 -1.36 -4.10 -6.66
N ASP A 884 -0.10 -3.89 -7.02
CA ASP A 884 0.29 -3.20 -8.27
C ASP A 884 0.48 -4.19 -9.44
N GLU A 885 -0.64 -4.51 -10.10
CA GLU A 885 -0.68 -5.41 -11.27
C GLU A 885 0.12 -4.86 -12.48
N MET A 886 0.27 -3.55 -12.61
CA MET A 886 1.07 -2.95 -13.70
C MET A 886 2.56 -3.19 -13.46
N LEU A 887 3.04 -3.01 -12.23
CA LEU A 887 4.41 -3.30 -11.83
C LEU A 887 4.69 -4.82 -11.86
N PHE A 888 3.75 -5.65 -11.38
CA PHE A 888 3.80 -7.11 -11.50
C PHE A 888 4.03 -7.56 -12.95
N GLN A 889 3.24 -7.03 -13.90
CA GLN A 889 3.43 -7.32 -15.31
C GLN A 889 4.75 -6.76 -15.86
N GLY A 890 5.21 -5.60 -15.38
CA GLY A 890 6.55 -5.09 -15.68
C GLY A 890 7.66 -6.08 -15.32
N HIS A 891 7.66 -6.59 -14.08
CA HIS A 891 8.61 -7.61 -13.63
C HIS A 891 8.45 -8.92 -14.42
N MET A 892 7.22 -9.38 -14.69
CA MET A 892 6.93 -10.56 -15.52
C MET A 892 7.57 -10.42 -16.91
N PHE A 893 7.39 -9.29 -17.60
CA PHE A 893 7.96 -9.04 -18.91
C PHE A 893 9.50 -8.99 -18.88
N ILE A 894 10.13 -8.41 -17.85
CA ILE A 894 11.60 -8.42 -17.73
C ILE A 894 12.15 -9.84 -17.57
N GLN A 895 11.56 -10.66 -16.70
CA GLN A 895 12.01 -12.06 -16.57
C GLN A 895 11.74 -12.87 -17.85
N PHE A 896 10.61 -12.62 -18.53
CA PHE A 896 10.34 -13.21 -19.85
C PHE A 896 11.40 -12.82 -20.88
N CYS A 897 11.81 -11.54 -20.94
CA CYS A 897 12.88 -11.05 -21.82
C CYS A 897 14.21 -11.76 -21.55
N ILE A 898 14.60 -11.92 -20.28
CA ILE A 898 15.85 -12.60 -19.90
C ILE A 898 15.81 -14.08 -20.34
N MET A 899 14.69 -14.78 -20.12
CA MET A 899 14.55 -16.15 -20.66
C MET A 899 14.59 -16.18 -22.18
N TYR A 900 13.88 -15.27 -22.87
CA TYR A 900 13.80 -15.22 -24.34
C TYR A 900 15.16 -14.94 -24.99
N LEU A 901 15.98 -14.08 -24.38
CA LEU A 901 17.33 -13.75 -24.84
C LEU A 901 18.32 -14.91 -24.59
N HIS A 902 18.34 -15.46 -23.37
CA HIS A 902 19.40 -16.37 -22.92
C HIS A 902 19.07 -17.86 -23.10
N PHE A 903 17.81 -18.30 -22.99
CA PHE A 903 17.49 -19.72 -23.11
C PHE A 903 17.93 -20.29 -24.47
N PRO A 904 17.63 -19.68 -25.64
CA PRO A 904 18.09 -20.17 -26.95
C PRO A 904 19.61 -20.21 -27.15
N ARG A 905 20.37 -19.52 -26.29
CA ARG A 905 21.85 -19.41 -26.32
C ARG A 905 22.53 -20.32 -25.28
N SER A 906 21.76 -21.10 -24.54
CA SER A 906 22.22 -22.00 -23.47
C SER A 906 22.43 -23.45 -23.92
N ASP A 907 23.06 -24.24 -23.07
CA ASP A 907 23.11 -25.70 -23.20
C ASP A 907 21.77 -26.40 -22.87
N LEU A 908 20.92 -25.77 -22.05
CA LEU A 908 19.60 -26.28 -21.64
C LEU A 908 18.69 -26.64 -22.81
N VAL A 909 18.79 -25.94 -23.95
CA VAL A 909 17.93 -26.20 -25.13
C VAL A 909 18.07 -27.66 -25.61
N ALA A 910 19.26 -28.26 -25.46
CA ALA A 910 19.56 -29.59 -25.98
C ALA A 910 18.83 -30.74 -25.26
N THR A 911 18.16 -30.49 -24.14
CA THR A 911 17.58 -31.53 -23.26
C THR A 911 16.06 -31.53 -23.16
N ILE A 912 15.35 -30.81 -24.04
CA ILE A 912 13.88 -30.84 -24.12
C ILE A 912 13.40 -32.19 -24.68
N PRO A 913 12.57 -32.98 -23.96
CA PRO A 913 12.01 -34.23 -24.46
C PRO A 913 11.20 -34.04 -25.76
N GLY A 914 11.27 -35.02 -26.66
CA GLY A 914 10.57 -35.02 -27.96
C GLY A 914 11.18 -34.11 -29.05
N ALA A 915 11.89 -33.03 -28.69
CA ALA A 915 12.40 -32.04 -29.65
C ALA A 915 13.78 -32.36 -30.28
N GLY A 916 14.33 -33.56 -30.00
CA GLY A 916 15.71 -33.95 -30.31
C GLY A 916 16.12 -34.02 -31.78
N LYS A 917 15.19 -33.85 -32.73
CA LYS A 917 15.50 -33.69 -34.17
C LYS A 917 15.70 -32.23 -34.59
N VAL A 918 14.79 -31.33 -34.21
CA VAL A 918 14.78 -29.94 -34.73
C VAL A 918 15.85 -29.05 -34.07
N ILE A 919 16.08 -29.23 -32.76
CA ILE A 919 16.95 -28.35 -31.97
C ILE A 919 18.43 -28.39 -32.42
N ARG A 920 18.86 -29.41 -33.18
CA ARG A 920 20.26 -29.58 -33.60
C ARG A 920 20.75 -28.55 -34.62
N GLN A 921 19.88 -27.77 -35.26
CA GLN A 921 20.25 -26.80 -36.29
C GLN A 921 20.18 -25.32 -35.86
N GLN A 922 19.69 -25.01 -34.64
CA GLN A 922 19.43 -23.63 -34.19
C GLN A 922 20.26 -23.18 -32.96
N GLN A 923 21.46 -23.71 -32.76
CA GLN A 923 22.35 -23.21 -31.70
C GLN A 923 22.96 -21.86 -32.10
N LEU A 924 22.35 -20.79 -31.60
CA LEU A 924 22.89 -19.42 -31.68
C LEU A 924 24.25 -19.34 -30.98
N LEU A 925 25.15 -18.51 -31.51
CA LEU A 925 26.50 -18.38 -30.96
C LEU A 925 26.47 -17.81 -29.52
N PRO A 926 27.13 -18.47 -28.55
CA PRO A 926 27.02 -18.10 -27.14
C PRO A 926 28.04 -17.02 -26.78
N VAL A 927 27.54 -15.79 -26.55
CA VAL A 927 28.32 -14.59 -26.18
C VAL A 927 29.00 -14.67 -24.79
N TYR A 928 28.64 -15.69 -24.00
CA TYR A 928 29.28 -16.08 -22.76
C TYR A 928 29.49 -17.59 -22.82
N GLY A 929 30.29 -18.19 -21.94
CA GLY A 929 30.29 -19.65 -21.79
C GLY A 929 28.86 -20.16 -21.62
N ARG A 930 28.46 -21.20 -22.39
CA ARG A 930 27.05 -21.65 -22.55
C ARG A 930 26.29 -21.81 -21.24
N ASN A 931 26.98 -22.27 -20.20
CA ASN A 931 26.48 -22.40 -18.83
C ASN A 931 25.92 -21.06 -18.27
N MET A 932 26.58 -19.92 -18.52
CA MET A 932 26.14 -18.60 -18.05
C MET A 932 24.78 -18.18 -18.64
N HIS A 933 24.53 -18.49 -19.92
CA HIS A 933 23.21 -18.30 -20.54
C HIS A 933 22.16 -19.19 -19.88
N GLY A 934 22.50 -20.44 -19.57
CA GLY A 934 21.63 -21.36 -18.83
C GLY A 934 21.33 -20.87 -17.40
N VAL A 935 22.34 -20.38 -16.67
CA VAL A 935 22.18 -19.78 -15.33
C VAL A 935 21.24 -18.57 -15.39
N LYS A 936 21.41 -17.65 -16.36
CA LYS A 936 20.54 -16.48 -16.49
C LYS A 936 19.08 -16.85 -16.77
N ALA A 937 18.83 -17.76 -17.71
CA ALA A 937 17.49 -18.29 -17.96
C ALA A 937 16.90 -19.01 -16.72
N LEU A 938 17.72 -19.80 -16.01
CA LEU A 938 17.30 -20.53 -14.83
C LEU A 938 17.00 -19.60 -13.63
N VAL A 939 17.71 -18.49 -13.48
CA VAL A 939 17.39 -17.45 -12.47
C VAL A 939 16.10 -16.73 -12.85
N ALA A 940 15.92 -16.33 -14.11
CA ALA A 940 14.70 -15.62 -14.54
C ALA A 940 13.43 -16.47 -14.41
N SER A 941 13.49 -17.76 -14.79
CA SER A 941 12.38 -18.70 -14.57
C SER A 941 12.04 -18.87 -13.08
N LYS A 942 13.05 -18.93 -12.19
CA LYS A 942 12.81 -18.92 -10.73
C LYS A 942 12.08 -17.65 -10.29
N GLN A 943 12.42 -16.48 -10.83
CA GLN A 943 11.74 -15.23 -10.46
C GLN A 943 10.28 -15.16 -10.97
N ILE A 944 9.95 -15.69 -12.15
CA ILE A 944 8.53 -15.82 -12.58
C ILE A 944 7.74 -16.72 -11.64
N ILE A 945 8.35 -17.80 -11.15
CA ILE A 945 7.71 -18.71 -10.20
C ILE A 945 7.48 -18.01 -8.85
N ASN A 946 8.44 -17.19 -8.40
CA ASN A 946 8.30 -16.36 -7.20
C ASN A 946 7.20 -15.28 -7.33
N LEU A 947 6.98 -14.71 -8.53
CA LEU A 947 5.86 -13.79 -8.78
C LEU A 947 4.51 -14.46 -8.49
N ALA A 948 4.38 -15.76 -8.75
CA ALA A 948 3.16 -16.51 -8.47
C ALA A 948 2.96 -16.88 -6.98
N THR A 949 3.89 -16.50 -6.09
CA THR A 949 3.77 -16.69 -4.62
C THR A 949 3.44 -15.41 -3.87
N LEU A 950 3.10 -14.33 -4.58
CA LEU A 950 2.64 -13.06 -4.00
C LEU A 950 1.23 -13.19 -3.40
N GLN A 951 0.82 -12.23 -2.57
CA GLN A 951 -0.42 -12.32 -1.77
C GLN A 951 -1.73 -12.14 -2.55
N VAL A 952 -1.67 -11.84 -3.85
CA VAL A 952 -2.85 -11.71 -4.71
C VAL A 952 -3.22 -13.09 -5.30
N PRO A 953 -4.50 -13.51 -5.27
CA PRO A 953 -4.93 -14.75 -5.91
C PRO A 953 -4.62 -14.74 -7.40
N VAL A 954 -3.91 -15.78 -7.88
CA VAL A 954 -3.38 -15.87 -9.25
C VAL A 954 -4.42 -15.67 -10.36
N GLN A 955 -5.70 -15.91 -10.07
CA GLN A 955 -6.83 -15.69 -10.98
C GLN A 955 -7.07 -14.22 -11.34
N LYS A 956 -6.48 -13.26 -10.61
CA LYS A 956 -6.62 -11.80 -10.83
C LYS A 956 -5.51 -11.17 -11.68
N HIS A 957 -4.41 -11.89 -11.91
CA HIS A 957 -3.34 -11.44 -12.80
C HIS A 957 -3.77 -11.60 -14.26
N THR A 958 -3.10 -10.88 -15.18
CA THR A 958 -3.32 -11.08 -16.62
C THR A 958 -3.24 -12.56 -17.03
N PRO A 959 -4.13 -13.07 -17.90
CA PRO A 959 -4.02 -14.44 -18.40
C PRO A 959 -2.73 -14.69 -19.19
N PHE A 960 -2.04 -13.64 -19.68
CA PHE A 960 -0.71 -13.77 -20.27
C PHE A 960 0.35 -14.31 -19.30
N PHE A 961 0.10 -14.27 -17.98
CA PHE A 961 0.96 -14.90 -16.98
C PHE A 961 1.04 -16.42 -17.16
N ILE A 962 0.01 -17.06 -17.75
CA ILE A 962 0.05 -18.48 -18.16
C ILE A 962 1.24 -18.70 -19.10
N CYS A 963 1.43 -17.85 -20.11
CA CYS A 963 2.52 -17.96 -21.08
C CYS A 963 3.90 -17.78 -20.44
N GLY A 964 4.04 -16.84 -19.50
CA GLY A 964 5.27 -16.67 -18.72
C GLY A 964 5.60 -17.90 -17.87
N ILE A 965 4.58 -18.48 -17.22
CA ILE A 965 4.69 -19.71 -16.43
C ILE A 965 5.06 -20.92 -17.32
N VAL A 966 4.46 -21.07 -18.51
CA VAL A 966 4.83 -22.15 -19.47
C VAL A 966 6.32 -22.07 -19.80
N PHE A 967 6.83 -20.89 -20.12
CA PHE A 967 8.24 -20.72 -20.45
C PHE A 967 9.12 -21.05 -19.23
N ALA A 968 8.74 -20.61 -18.02
CA ALA A 968 9.44 -20.99 -16.80
C ALA A 968 9.49 -22.53 -16.60
N VAL A 969 8.41 -23.27 -16.85
CA VAL A 969 8.41 -24.75 -16.81
C VAL A 969 9.42 -25.35 -17.77
N LEU A 970 9.46 -24.88 -19.03
CA LEU A 970 10.38 -25.42 -20.04
C LEU A 970 11.84 -25.25 -19.61
N VAL A 971 12.19 -24.12 -19.00
CA VAL A 971 13.54 -23.90 -18.45
C VAL A 971 13.81 -24.80 -17.23
N GLN A 972 12.86 -24.94 -16.29
CA GLN A 972 13.04 -25.80 -15.11
C GLN A 972 13.16 -27.28 -15.47
N LEU A 973 12.37 -27.79 -16.42
CA LEU A 973 12.47 -29.18 -16.92
C LEU A 973 13.81 -29.41 -17.63
N SER A 974 14.24 -28.48 -18.49
CA SER A 974 15.52 -28.58 -19.20
C SER A 974 16.72 -28.60 -18.24
N ALA A 975 16.67 -27.77 -17.18
CA ALA A 975 17.67 -27.76 -16.11
C ALA A 975 17.59 -29.00 -15.21
N CYS A 976 16.40 -29.60 -15.02
CA CYS A 976 16.23 -30.88 -14.32
C CYS A 976 16.94 -32.03 -15.05
N CYS A 977 16.86 -32.08 -16.39
CA CYS A 977 17.63 -33.03 -17.21
C CYS A 977 19.16 -32.88 -17.04
N LEU A 978 19.62 -31.71 -16.58
CA LEU A 978 21.03 -31.36 -16.39
C LEU A 978 21.35 -31.03 -14.91
N ALA A 979 20.61 -31.62 -13.96
CA ALA A 979 20.67 -31.30 -12.54
C ALA A 979 22.12 -31.23 -11.99
N GLY A 980 22.98 -32.19 -12.34
CA GLY A 980 24.38 -32.22 -11.91
C GLY A 980 25.24 -31.00 -12.28
N ALA A 981 24.78 -30.11 -13.17
CA ALA A 981 25.40 -28.83 -13.49
C ALA A 981 24.65 -27.59 -12.95
N TYR A 982 23.41 -27.75 -12.44
CA TYR A 982 22.47 -26.64 -12.19
C TYR A 982 21.70 -26.67 -10.85
N GLY A 983 21.66 -27.79 -10.12
CA GLY A 983 20.98 -27.90 -8.81
C GLY A 983 20.59 -29.34 -8.43
N THR A 984 20.03 -29.56 -7.24
CA THR A 984 19.48 -30.88 -6.88
C THR A 984 18.14 -31.14 -7.59
N GLN A 985 17.83 -32.40 -7.89
CA GLN A 985 16.62 -32.78 -8.64
C GLN A 985 15.32 -32.32 -7.93
N ASP A 986 15.31 -32.38 -6.59
CA ASP A 986 14.18 -31.99 -5.73
C ASP A 986 13.82 -30.50 -5.91
N GLN A 987 14.82 -29.63 -6.06
CA GLN A 987 14.63 -28.20 -6.29
C GLN A 987 13.92 -27.87 -7.61
N PHE A 988 13.94 -28.76 -8.59
CA PHE A 988 13.16 -28.63 -9.82
C PHE A 988 11.78 -29.24 -9.64
N HIS A 989 11.69 -30.41 -9.00
CA HIS A 989 10.43 -31.10 -8.69
C HIS A 989 9.43 -30.20 -7.96
N ASP A 990 9.85 -29.50 -6.91
CA ASP A 990 8.94 -28.69 -6.09
C ASP A 990 8.44 -27.44 -6.83
N ARG A 991 9.32 -26.83 -7.65
CA ARG A 991 8.97 -25.70 -8.53
C ARG A 991 7.98 -26.12 -9.62
N ILE A 992 8.21 -27.27 -10.25
CA ILE A 992 7.29 -27.86 -11.24
C ILE A 992 5.95 -28.19 -10.58
N SER A 993 5.96 -28.71 -9.34
CA SER A 993 4.76 -29.03 -8.56
C SER A 993 3.93 -27.78 -8.21
N LEU A 994 4.58 -26.70 -7.78
CA LEU A 994 3.95 -25.39 -7.55
C LEU A 994 3.27 -24.87 -8.83
N ILE A 995 3.95 -24.93 -9.97
CA ILE A 995 3.39 -24.51 -11.26
C ILE A 995 2.19 -25.37 -11.67
N ILE A 996 2.26 -26.70 -11.48
CA ILE A 996 1.14 -27.61 -11.71
C ILE A 996 -0.06 -27.24 -10.80
N GLY A 997 0.20 -26.75 -9.58
CA GLY A 997 -0.80 -26.14 -8.70
C GLY A 997 -1.43 -24.87 -9.28
N ILE A 998 -0.62 -23.89 -9.68
CA ILE A 998 -1.08 -22.61 -10.24
C ILE A 998 -1.91 -22.82 -11.52
N LEU A 999 -1.43 -23.66 -12.44
CA LEU A 999 -2.15 -24.01 -13.67
C LEU A 999 -3.47 -24.74 -13.38
N LYS A 1000 -3.52 -25.58 -12.34
CA LYS A 1000 -4.78 -26.19 -11.88
C LYS A 1000 -5.75 -25.12 -11.35
N THR A 1001 -5.27 -24.14 -10.60
CA THR A 1001 -6.07 -23.02 -10.08
C THR A 1001 -6.62 -22.11 -11.19
N LEU A 1002 -5.87 -21.91 -12.28
CA LEU A 1002 -6.30 -21.11 -13.44
C LEU A 1002 -7.18 -21.88 -14.44
N SER A 1003 -7.09 -23.22 -14.47
CA SER A 1003 -7.79 -24.08 -15.43
C SER A 1003 -9.34 -24.03 -15.46
N PRO A 1004 -10.09 -23.58 -14.43
CA PRO A 1004 -11.54 -23.40 -14.52
C PRO A 1004 -11.93 -22.20 -15.39
N SER A 1005 -11.19 -21.10 -15.33
CA SER A 1005 -11.47 -19.86 -16.07
C SER A 1005 -10.81 -19.82 -17.45
N TRP A 1006 -9.60 -20.37 -17.56
CA TRP A 1006 -8.80 -20.24 -18.78
C TRP A 1006 -8.50 -21.60 -19.40
N ALA A 1007 -9.11 -21.86 -20.56
CA ALA A 1007 -8.91 -23.12 -21.29
C ALA A 1007 -7.44 -23.30 -21.71
N LEU A 1008 -6.71 -22.22 -21.98
CA LEU A 1008 -5.26 -22.28 -22.20
C LEU A 1008 -4.55 -22.95 -21.02
N ALA A 1009 -4.79 -22.51 -19.77
CA ALA A 1009 -4.22 -23.14 -18.58
C ALA A 1009 -4.63 -24.62 -18.42
N LYS A 1010 -5.86 -24.98 -18.80
CA LYS A 1010 -6.36 -26.37 -18.81
C LYS A 1010 -5.61 -27.25 -19.83
N VAL A 1011 -5.31 -26.74 -21.02
CA VAL A 1011 -4.47 -27.47 -22.00
C VAL A 1011 -3.01 -27.50 -21.53
N THR A 1012 -2.46 -26.36 -21.08
CA THR A 1012 -1.12 -26.25 -20.47
C THR A 1012 -0.88 -27.33 -19.43
N LEU A 1013 -1.78 -27.43 -18.44
CA LEU A 1013 -1.72 -28.40 -17.35
C LEU A 1013 -1.63 -29.85 -17.84
N ARG A 1014 -2.32 -30.21 -18.93
CA ARG A 1014 -2.29 -31.57 -19.50
C ARG A 1014 -0.89 -31.92 -20.01
N LYS A 1015 -0.32 -31.14 -20.93
CA LYS A 1015 0.98 -31.51 -21.54
C LYS A 1015 2.18 -31.17 -20.65
N VAL A 1016 2.09 -30.18 -19.73
CA VAL A 1016 3.10 -29.96 -18.66
C VAL A 1016 3.21 -31.19 -17.75
N LYS A 1017 2.09 -31.77 -17.29
CA LYS A 1017 2.12 -33.01 -16.52
C LYS A 1017 2.74 -34.17 -17.30
N ARG A 1018 2.45 -34.27 -18.61
CA ARG A 1018 3.06 -35.30 -19.48
C ARG A 1018 4.58 -35.16 -19.52
N MET A 1019 5.09 -33.97 -19.85
CA MET A 1019 6.54 -33.69 -19.92
C MET A 1019 7.24 -33.87 -18.57
N ALA A 1020 6.60 -33.46 -17.47
CA ALA A 1020 7.12 -33.71 -16.13
C ALA A 1020 7.19 -35.21 -15.82
N SER A 1021 6.15 -35.98 -16.17
CA SER A 1021 6.16 -37.45 -16.01
C SER A 1021 7.27 -38.10 -16.84
N GLU A 1022 7.40 -37.74 -18.12
CA GLU A 1022 8.46 -38.22 -19.02
C GLU A 1022 9.86 -37.92 -18.46
N THR A 1023 10.07 -36.71 -17.90
CA THR A 1023 11.36 -36.26 -17.37
C THR A 1023 11.71 -36.87 -16.01
N LEU A 1024 10.73 -37.07 -15.14
CA LEU A 1024 10.95 -37.46 -13.74
C LEU A 1024 10.81 -38.97 -13.47
N SER A 1025 10.15 -39.74 -14.35
CA SER A 1025 9.87 -41.17 -14.09
C SER A 1025 11.04 -42.12 -14.36
N GLY A 1026 12.18 -41.62 -14.84
CA GLY A 1026 13.45 -42.35 -14.78
C GLY A 1026 13.64 -43.52 -15.74
N ASP A 1027 12.97 -43.55 -16.90
CA ASP A 1027 13.28 -44.55 -17.94
C ASP A 1027 14.60 -44.19 -18.65
N ASP A 1028 15.69 -44.84 -18.23
CA ASP A 1028 17.04 -44.66 -18.77
C ASP A 1028 17.16 -44.93 -20.29
N SER A 1029 16.18 -45.61 -20.91
CA SER A 1029 16.17 -45.84 -22.37
C SER A 1029 15.98 -44.55 -23.19
N HIS A 1030 15.42 -43.49 -22.59
CA HIS A 1030 15.06 -42.25 -23.28
C HIS A 1030 15.90 -41.03 -22.90
N LYS A 1031 16.92 -41.18 -22.05
CA LYS A 1031 17.93 -40.12 -21.87
C LYS A 1031 18.64 -39.89 -23.21
N PRO A 1032 18.62 -38.67 -23.78
CA PRO A 1032 19.39 -38.39 -24.99
C PRO A 1032 20.86 -38.67 -24.70
N ALA A 1033 21.47 -39.54 -25.50
CA ALA A 1033 22.82 -40.05 -25.25
C ALA A 1033 23.76 -38.88 -24.96
N ALA A 1034 24.38 -38.91 -23.77
CA ALA A 1034 25.09 -37.77 -23.20
C ALA A 1034 26.08 -37.20 -24.23
N VAL A 1035 25.80 -35.98 -24.70
CA VAL A 1035 26.72 -35.25 -25.57
C VAL A 1035 27.99 -35.08 -24.77
N GLN A 1036 29.03 -35.82 -25.14
CA GLN A 1036 30.33 -35.74 -24.48
C GLN A 1036 30.74 -34.27 -24.47
N LEU A 1037 30.97 -33.69 -23.29
CA LEU A 1037 31.53 -32.36 -23.20
C LEU A 1037 32.90 -32.39 -23.86
N MET A 1038 32.98 -31.88 -25.10
CA MET A 1038 34.25 -31.63 -25.74
C MET A 1038 35.03 -30.62 -24.92
N SER A 1039 36.35 -30.80 -24.88
CA SER A 1039 37.25 -30.06 -23.99
C SER A 1039 37.09 -28.54 -24.17
N PRO A 1040 37.15 -27.72 -23.09
CA PRO A 1040 36.94 -26.26 -23.18
C PRO A 1040 37.91 -25.45 -24.06
N ASN A 1041 38.86 -26.11 -24.74
CA ASN A 1041 40.01 -25.49 -25.42
C ASN A 1041 40.07 -25.71 -26.94
N ASP A 1042 39.11 -26.40 -27.57
CA ASP A 1042 39.22 -26.75 -28.99
C ASP A 1042 38.81 -25.58 -29.91
N SER A 1043 39.77 -24.70 -30.20
CA SER A 1043 39.56 -23.47 -30.98
C SER A 1043 39.67 -23.73 -32.49
N ARG A 1044 38.61 -23.39 -33.24
CA ARG A 1044 38.41 -23.55 -34.69
C ARG A 1044 38.22 -24.99 -35.17
N ILE A 1045 36.98 -25.31 -35.53
CA ILE A 1045 36.66 -26.27 -36.59
C ILE A 1045 35.72 -25.56 -37.56
N ASP A 1046 36.08 -25.48 -38.84
CA ASP A 1046 35.25 -24.88 -39.88
C ASP A 1046 34.01 -25.75 -40.16
N PHE A 1047 32.83 -25.13 -40.19
CA PHE A 1047 31.57 -25.79 -40.58
C PHE A 1047 30.82 -25.02 -41.67
N VAL A 1048 31.57 -24.45 -42.61
CA VAL A 1048 31.03 -23.77 -43.81
C VAL A 1048 30.89 -24.77 -44.97
N ALA A 1049 29.92 -25.67 -44.88
CA ALA A 1049 29.44 -26.48 -46.02
C ALA A 1049 28.03 -27.04 -45.76
N HIS A 1050 27.19 -27.06 -46.81
CA HIS A 1050 25.89 -27.77 -46.88
C HIS A 1050 24.78 -27.34 -45.88
N MET A 1051 24.25 -26.13 -46.06
CA MET A 1051 22.87 -25.78 -45.66
C MET A 1051 22.12 -25.07 -46.81
N TYR A 1052 21.81 -25.83 -47.86
CA TYR A 1052 20.76 -25.52 -48.82
C TYR A 1052 19.91 -26.80 -49.01
N ASP A 1053 18.65 -26.63 -49.41
CA ASP A 1053 17.65 -27.68 -49.66
C ASP A 1053 17.10 -28.46 -48.43
N LEU A 1054 16.47 -27.76 -47.49
CA LEU A 1054 15.36 -28.32 -46.68
C LEU A 1054 14.22 -27.29 -46.52
N PRO A 1055 12.94 -27.73 -46.39
CA PRO A 1055 11.79 -26.83 -46.21
C PRO A 1055 11.73 -26.16 -44.83
N THR A 1056 11.03 -25.05 -44.73
CA THR A 1056 10.98 -24.16 -43.54
C THR A 1056 10.05 -24.60 -42.40
N ASP A 1057 9.46 -25.80 -42.47
CA ASP A 1057 8.27 -26.16 -41.68
C ASP A 1057 8.52 -27.18 -40.54
N ASP A 1058 9.78 -27.37 -40.11
CA ASP A 1058 10.16 -28.24 -38.98
C ASP A 1058 10.28 -27.46 -37.64
N LEU A 1059 9.48 -27.85 -36.64
CA LEU A 1059 9.01 -27.06 -35.50
C LEU A 1059 10.01 -26.80 -34.34
N PRO A 1060 10.46 -25.55 -34.09
CA PRO A 1060 11.30 -25.22 -32.93
C PRO A 1060 10.53 -25.08 -31.60
N TRP A 1061 11.26 -24.95 -30.48
CA TRP A 1061 10.73 -25.08 -29.11
C TRP A 1061 9.60 -24.10 -28.72
N ILE A 1062 9.48 -22.90 -29.31
CA ILE A 1062 8.31 -22.01 -29.04
C ILE A 1062 6.99 -22.53 -29.64
N ASP A 1063 7.03 -23.53 -30.53
CA ASP A 1063 5.80 -24.18 -30.99
C ASP A 1063 5.28 -25.18 -29.93
N LEU A 1064 6.02 -25.36 -28.83
CA LEU A 1064 5.47 -25.82 -27.54
C LEU A 1064 4.56 -24.78 -26.84
N PHE A 1065 4.19 -23.69 -27.53
CA PHE A 1065 3.13 -22.76 -27.15
C PHE A 1065 2.02 -22.75 -28.23
N HIS A 1066 2.35 -23.02 -29.50
CA HIS A 1066 1.38 -23.26 -30.59
C HIS A 1066 0.78 -24.69 -30.52
N TRP A 1067 0.04 -24.97 -29.46
CA TRP A 1067 -0.46 -26.31 -29.10
C TRP A 1067 -1.70 -26.81 -29.85
N GLY A 1068 -1.91 -26.34 -31.08
CA GLY A 1068 -2.98 -26.78 -31.97
C GLY A 1068 -2.77 -28.16 -32.56
N ASP A 1069 -3.15 -29.20 -31.82
CA ASP A 1069 -3.40 -30.53 -32.42
C ASP A 1069 -4.67 -30.45 -33.28
N ASN A 1070 -4.52 -30.38 -34.61
CA ASN A 1070 -5.63 -30.33 -35.59
C ASN A 1070 -6.57 -31.57 -35.56
N ASN A 1071 -6.37 -32.50 -34.63
CA ASN A 1071 -7.11 -33.76 -34.50
C ASN A 1071 -7.98 -33.88 -33.22
N GLU A 1072 -7.93 -32.96 -32.24
CA GLU A 1072 -8.79 -33.01 -31.02
C GLU A 1072 -10.13 -32.23 -31.15
N ARG A 1073 -10.60 -31.86 -32.35
CA ARG A 1073 -11.95 -31.24 -32.57
C ARG A 1073 -13.08 -32.27 -32.77
N THR A 1074 -13.04 -33.42 -32.07
CA THR A 1074 -14.17 -34.36 -31.94
C THR A 1074 -14.08 -35.20 -30.66
N LEU A 1075 -14.74 -34.74 -29.58
CA LEU A 1075 -15.44 -35.55 -28.56
C LEU A 1075 -16.19 -34.65 -27.56
#